data_AF-A0A815AX84-F1
#
_entry.id   AF-A0A815AX84-F1
#
_cell.length_a   1.000
_cell.length_b   1.000
_cell.length_c   1.000
_cell.angle_alpha   90.00
_cell.angle_beta   90.00
_cell.angle_gamma   90.00
#
_symmetry.space_group_name_H-M   'P 1'
#
loop_
_entity.id
_entity.type
_entity.pdbx_description
1 polymer ?
#
loop_
_entity_poly.entity_id
_entity_poly.type
_entity_poly.pdbx_seq_one_letter_code
_entity_poly.pdbx_strand_id
1 'polypeptide(L)'
;MVRCTLKRAIKALSFCLIFVIICTYYSSQSVPNKNFLQRKSLSIFILSSTRSKTIQRISLFFNELRLNYVEYRRIDEHFYENVKTLLPRLIILDYHPDENLRSVINQYEIKLLILLNAQCTDCTKVSYSEMLFENVSYPTMDFNRDVLKPVIHTTKSPFRLVQHNKIIQILRFDTVLPYFHHQQFERKTKCFVFRTTDNHRTDTIVYVHSRTSSEKLKLLFEYHEKQLYLSECLFDYWFIWPVMMDIVRYLTSNEYDYHGLKRYVQVDIDDIFLGDKSNGYLISDDIQALIRSQLFIQNYIENFRYRLGFSGYYYSNSTNEHANEANRLLMNEKDRFTWFHHTWKHEKLTNVTNKILLISSTETNMAFAQKHQLPLDENYAVAPHHSGIYPINHIVYDVWHRFFNFTVTSTENYPYHYQLPSDRRGFIYRNISVLPRRSCGLYTTTRNYTTYPNGSHRLERILMGGRLFRTILTNPISIFMSHNVNYGHDRMGNYVFAKLVYLISKWTNIQWSRDLSSSELARKYFHHFYPEEQMPIFTNPCSDRILMNLWNGNDSLCTTFPQFIIVGPQKTGTTALHAMLSQHPDLRPSRAISTTFEEVQFFSNNTIYLNGINWYLNQFDPDEQSMNFEKSATYFDSAVSIKRLKALLPNIRLIMMLTEPGHRAYSRYQHEIARTNRTITFDELLKMKHKENSEDFRLKQRCLQPGHYAEHVRNWLKYFSSKQIYIIDGEAFRQDPRPILDDLQHSFLQLKNSRKSSQLVRFNRKKGFFCPISSKHRFRCLGNSKGRSYQPMSSQSREYLTNYYLSHNRILIKLLRDYNYSLPSCAEGRMGYPNERYEPTTIAAMDQDDKRLPLITGLYDDGFLIAGRDRIVGAIFSFPRQIVCWNVFSPEQITPESLALLEVIQPRPEIFVLGFGARTNKVLPETIKYLRSLKIGFEILPTTQACETYNFLLSDNRLAYAGFFPQNDLVDQSYGLRKALARSQLYEKDEEYIKTDMLKDTYEIMIKAHRERKLLRPYSPLEQRQSSQQEENDTHVQSVIGTRPTEKRPSIKQDNDDRTDKQK
;
A
#
# COMPACT_ATOMS: atom_id res chain seq x y z
N MET A 1 20.81 -2.83 79.41
CA MET A 1 21.64 -3.42 78.34
C MET A 1 20.90 -4.50 77.53
N VAL A 2 20.37 -5.56 78.14
CA VAL A 2 19.66 -6.68 77.46
C VAL A 2 18.49 -6.23 76.56
N ARG A 3 17.68 -5.23 76.97
CA ARG A 3 16.59 -4.67 76.14
C ARG A 3 17.08 -3.95 74.86
N CYS A 4 18.27 -3.33 74.89
CA CYS A 4 18.85 -2.68 73.72
C CYS A 4 19.45 -3.71 72.75
N THR A 5 20.08 -4.76 73.28
CA THR A 5 20.60 -5.87 72.46
C THR A 5 19.45 -6.64 71.81
N LEU A 6 18.35 -6.87 72.53
CA LEU A 6 17.16 -7.52 71.98
C LEU A 6 16.46 -6.67 70.91
N LYS A 7 16.36 -5.34 71.09
CA LYS A 7 15.82 -4.44 70.05
C LYS A 7 16.71 -4.39 68.80
N ARG A 8 18.04 -4.46 68.95
CA ARG A 8 18.96 -4.55 67.81
C ARG A 8 18.89 -5.90 67.12
N ALA A 9 18.77 -7.00 67.87
CA ALA A 9 18.59 -8.34 67.33
C ALA A 9 17.25 -8.48 66.59
N ILE A 10 16.15 -7.94 67.14
CA ILE A 10 14.84 -7.91 66.48
C ILE A 10 14.89 -7.06 65.21
N LYS A 11 15.53 -5.88 65.24
CA LYS A 11 15.71 -5.07 64.02
C LYS A 11 16.56 -5.77 62.97
N ALA A 12 17.63 -6.46 63.36
CA ALA A 12 18.46 -7.23 62.45
C ALA A 12 17.70 -8.43 61.86
N LEU A 13 16.89 -9.12 62.67
CA LEU A 13 16.00 -10.20 62.22
C LEU A 13 14.92 -9.67 61.28
N SER A 14 14.31 -8.52 61.56
CA SER A 14 13.35 -7.87 60.65
C SER A 14 14.00 -7.47 59.33
N PHE A 15 15.24 -6.96 59.37
CA PHE A 15 15.98 -6.59 58.16
C PHE A 15 16.38 -7.82 57.34
N CYS A 16 16.82 -8.91 57.99
CA CYS A 16 17.06 -10.18 57.32
C CYS A 16 15.77 -10.79 56.75
N LEU A 17 14.64 -10.69 57.44
CA LEU A 17 13.36 -11.21 56.93
C LEU A 17 12.91 -10.41 55.71
N ILE A 18 13.03 -9.08 55.74
CA ILE A 18 12.72 -8.20 54.61
C ILE A 18 13.68 -8.47 53.46
N PHE A 19 14.97 -8.65 53.72
CA PHE A 19 15.96 -8.96 52.70
C PHE A 19 15.73 -10.35 52.07
N VAL A 20 15.34 -11.36 52.87
CA VAL A 20 14.96 -12.68 52.36
C VAL A 20 13.65 -12.62 51.57
N ILE A 21 12.66 -11.82 51.98
CA ILE A 21 11.41 -11.61 51.23
C ILE A 21 11.69 -10.88 49.91
N ILE A 22 12.56 -9.88 49.90
CA ILE A 22 12.97 -9.18 48.68
C ILE A 22 13.78 -10.12 47.78
N CYS A 23 14.71 -10.91 48.32
CA CYS A 23 15.46 -11.89 47.55
C CYS A 23 14.58 -13.03 47.02
N THR A 24 13.56 -13.50 47.75
CA THR A 24 12.59 -14.49 47.24
C THR A 24 11.61 -13.88 46.25
N TYR A 25 11.21 -12.62 46.41
CA TYR A 25 10.43 -11.89 45.43
C TYR A 25 11.22 -11.71 44.11
N TYR A 26 12.50 -11.32 44.19
CA TYR A 26 13.37 -11.17 43.03
C TYR A 26 13.85 -12.52 42.44
N SER A 27 14.03 -13.58 43.23
CA SER A 27 14.38 -14.92 42.73
C SER A 27 13.17 -15.67 42.14
N SER A 28 11.95 -15.28 42.51
CA SER A 28 10.72 -15.77 41.86
C SER A 28 10.44 -15.08 40.51
N GLN A 29 11.19 -14.02 40.18
CA GLN A 29 11.08 -13.25 38.94
C GLN A 29 12.16 -13.59 37.90
N SER A 30 12.91 -14.70 38.06
CA SER A 30 13.84 -15.20 37.05
C SER A 30 13.45 -16.56 36.44
N VAL A 31 12.55 -16.52 35.43
CA VAL A 31 12.63 -17.15 34.07
C VAL A 31 12.84 -18.69 34.00
N PRO A 32 12.03 -19.48 33.22
CA PRO A 32 11.95 -19.28 31.78
C PRO A 32 10.60 -19.57 31.09
N ASN A 33 10.16 -18.64 30.25
CA ASN A 33 9.88 -19.03 28.87
C ASN A 33 10.60 -18.09 27.90
N LYS A 34 11.89 -18.40 27.72
CA LYS A 34 12.62 -18.10 26.49
C LYS A 34 11.86 -18.81 25.36
N ASN A 35 10.94 -18.11 24.70
CA ASN A 35 10.65 -18.30 23.28
C ASN A 35 9.71 -17.20 22.79
N PHE A 36 10.18 -16.48 21.76
CA PHE A 36 9.47 -15.51 20.94
C PHE A 36 9.12 -14.15 21.55
N LEU A 37 10.16 -13.33 21.75
CA LEU A 37 10.21 -12.00 21.15
C LEU A 37 11.68 -11.72 20.89
N GLN A 38 12.18 -12.17 19.73
CA GLN A 38 13.32 -11.46 19.13
C GLN A 38 12.93 -9.98 19.14
N ARG A 39 13.67 -9.15 19.87
CA ARG A 39 13.71 -7.71 19.62
C ARG A 39 14.16 -7.55 18.16
N LYS A 40 13.21 -7.63 17.23
CA LYS A 40 13.43 -7.16 15.87
C LYS A 40 13.39 -5.65 16.02
N SER A 41 14.56 -5.02 16.06
CA SER A 41 14.69 -3.59 15.80
C SER A 41 13.88 -3.31 14.54
N LEU A 42 12.82 -2.52 14.67
CA LEU A 42 12.02 -2.15 13.53
C LEU A 42 12.88 -1.18 12.72
N SER A 43 13.47 -1.66 11.63
CA SER A 43 14.19 -0.83 10.66
C SER A 43 13.18 0.03 9.89
N ILE A 44 12.53 0.95 10.58
CA ILE A 44 11.71 1.99 10.00
C ILE A 44 12.64 3.16 9.73
N PHE A 45 12.52 3.73 8.53
CA PHE A 45 13.17 4.97 8.16
C PHE A 45 12.12 6.04 7.96
N ILE A 46 12.19 7.10 8.75
CA ILE A 46 11.26 8.22 8.62
C ILE A 46 12.00 9.36 7.89
N LEU A 47 11.36 9.88 6.86
CA LEU A 47 11.76 11.11 6.19
C LEU A 47 10.76 12.20 6.54
N SER A 48 11.17 13.12 7.38
CA SER A 48 10.32 14.20 7.87
C SER A 48 10.66 15.52 7.18
N SER A 49 9.63 16.19 6.65
CA SER A 49 9.69 17.54 6.07
C SER A 49 8.45 18.33 6.46
N THR A 50 8.50 19.66 6.32
CA THR A 50 7.35 20.56 6.48
C THR A 50 6.89 21.14 5.14
N ARG A 51 7.25 20.50 4.01
CA ARG A 51 6.99 21.02 2.66
C ARG A 51 6.55 19.89 1.71
N SER A 52 5.26 19.89 1.40
CA SER A 52 4.62 18.94 0.48
C SER A 52 5.33 18.80 -0.88
N LYS A 53 5.93 19.86 -1.44
CA LYS A 53 6.66 19.78 -2.73
C LYS A 53 7.95 18.94 -2.65
N THR A 54 8.63 18.96 -1.51
CA THR A 54 9.86 18.18 -1.31
C THR A 54 9.52 16.72 -1.09
N ILE A 55 8.44 16.45 -0.34
CA ILE A 55 7.86 15.12 -0.20
C ILE A 55 7.53 14.52 -1.57
N GLN A 56 6.88 15.26 -2.47
CA GLN A 56 6.64 14.81 -3.84
C GLN A 56 7.93 14.45 -4.59
N ARG A 57 9.00 15.26 -4.46
CA ARG A 57 10.30 14.99 -5.09
C ARG A 57 10.96 13.72 -4.55
N ILE A 58 10.81 13.46 -3.24
CA ILE A 58 11.33 12.26 -2.58
C ILE A 58 10.50 11.03 -2.96
N SER A 59 9.18 11.15 -3.02
CA SER A 59 8.30 10.09 -3.50
C SER A 59 8.68 9.70 -4.94
N LEU A 60 8.90 10.68 -5.82
CA LEU A 60 9.43 10.44 -7.18
C LEU A 60 10.82 9.78 -7.16
N PHE A 61 11.72 10.21 -6.27
CA PHE A 61 13.03 9.59 -6.09
C PHE A 61 12.95 8.12 -5.69
N PHE A 62 12.10 7.82 -4.70
CA PHE A 62 11.95 6.45 -4.19
C PHE A 62 11.30 5.53 -5.22
N ASN A 63 10.36 6.07 -6.00
CA ASN A 63 9.86 5.39 -7.18
C ASN A 63 10.99 5.16 -8.21
N GLU A 64 11.90 6.12 -8.40
CA GLU A 64 13.11 5.95 -9.24
C GLU A 64 14.04 4.84 -8.75
N LEU A 65 14.12 4.63 -7.44
CA LEU A 65 14.89 3.56 -6.80
C LEU A 65 14.13 2.24 -6.64
N ARG A 66 12.85 2.18 -7.06
CA ARG A 66 11.94 1.04 -6.86
C ARG A 66 11.76 0.64 -5.40
N LEU A 67 11.79 1.62 -4.50
CA LEU A 67 11.61 1.42 -3.07
C LEU A 67 10.13 1.46 -2.70
N ASN A 68 9.68 0.49 -1.90
CA ASN A 68 8.36 0.53 -1.29
C ASN A 68 8.40 1.48 -0.09
N TYR A 69 7.52 2.48 -0.06
CA TYR A 69 7.33 3.38 1.07
C TYR A 69 5.84 3.59 1.37
N VAL A 70 5.55 4.09 2.56
CA VAL A 70 4.22 4.56 2.94
C VAL A 70 4.33 6.04 3.27
N GLU A 71 3.43 6.85 2.71
CA GLU A 71 3.38 8.29 2.96
C GLU A 71 2.29 8.61 3.99
N TYR A 72 2.64 9.36 5.03
CA TYR A 72 1.73 9.89 6.04
C TYR A 72 1.82 11.41 6.07
N ARG A 73 0.67 12.05 6.28
CA ARG A 73 0.59 13.51 6.43
C ARG A 73 0.56 13.97 7.88
N ARG A 74 0.30 13.06 8.82
CA ARG A 74 0.14 13.33 10.26
C ARG A 74 0.55 12.09 11.06
N ILE A 75 0.90 12.29 12.32
CA ILE A 75 1.06 11.22 13.30
C ILE A 75 -0.27 11.11 14.07
N ASP A 76 -1.09 10.13 13.71
CA ASP A 76 -2.38 9.82 14.33
C ASP A 76 -2.41 8.36 14.81
N GLU A 77 -3.49 7.92 15.46
CA GLU A 77 -3.64 6.52 15.88
C GLU A 77 -3.45 5.53 14.73
N HIS A 78 -3.84 5.91 13.50
CA HIS A 78 -3.66 5.10 12.31
C HIS A 78 -2.17 4.91 11.95
N PHE A 79 -1.34 5.94 12.07
CA PHE A 79 0.11 5.83 11.94
C PHE A 79 0.67 4.82 12.95
N TYR A 80 0.29 4.91 14.23
CA TYR A 80 0.77 4.00 15.27
C TYR A 80 0.33 2.55 15.02
N GLU A 81 -0.93 2.32 14.66
CA GLU A 81 -1.44 0.99 14.33
C GLU A 81 -0.74 0.42 13.10
N ASN A 82 -0.55 1.20 12.05
CA ASN A 82 0.12 0.75 10.84
C ASN A 82 1.61 0.47 11.07
N VAL A 83 2.31 1.30 11.83
CA VAL A 83 3.71 1.04 12.22
C VAL A 83 3.83 -0.29 12.96
N LYS A 84 2.89 -0.58 13.89
CA LYS A 84 2.84 -1.86 14.63
C LYS A 84 2.43 -3.05 13.78
N THR A 85 1.49 -2.89 12.85
CA THR A 85 0.85 -4.01 12.12
C THR A 85 1.44 -4.27 10.75
N LEU A 86 1.81 -3.22 10.00
CA LEU A 86 2.35 -3.32 8.64
C LEU A 86 3.88 -3.44 8.63
N LEU A 87 4.55 -3.01 9.70
CA LEU A 87 6.02 -2.96 9.82
C LEU A 87 6.68 -2.38 8.54
N PRO A 88 6.24 -1.20 8.05
CA PRO A 88 6.76 -0.65 6.80
C PRO A 88 8.24 -0.30 6.95
N ARG A 89 9.10 -0.73 6.01
CA ARG A 89 10.55 -0.47 6.08
C ARG A 89 10.90 1.01 5.86
N LEU A 90 10.12 1.72 5.07
CA LEU A 90 10.38 3.11 4.68
C LEU A 90 9.09 3.93 4.79
N ILE A 91 9.17 5.04 5.49
CA ILE A 91 8.06 5.96 5.74
C ILE A 91 8.47 7.36 5.30
N ILE A 92 7.60 8.00 4.54
CA ILE A 92 7.67 9.42 4.26
C ILE A 92 6.62 10.11 5.13
N LEU A 93 7.01 11.14 5.87
CA LEU A 93 6.17 11.82 6.83
C LEU A 93 6.22 13.35 6.59
N ASP A 94 5.13 13.93 6.09
CA ASP A 94 5.00 15.40 5.94
C ASP A 94 4.58 16.02 7.30
N TYR A 95 5.47 15.96 8.29
CA TYR A 95 5.21 16.35 9.68
C TYR A 95 6.45 17.00 10.31
N HIS A 96 6.25 18.00 11.16
CA HIS A 96 7.35 18.62 11.92
C HIS A 96 7.83 17.67 13.02
N PRO A 97 9.14 17.39 13.13
CA PRO A 97 9.63 16.53 14.20
C PRO A 97 9.42 17.20 15.57
N ASP A 98 8.50 16.65 16.37
CA ASP A 98 8.12 17.11 17.70
C ASP A 98 8.50 16.07 18.77
N GLU A 99 8.09 16.30 20.03
CA GLU A 99 8.37 15.35 21.12
C GLU A 99 7.70 13.98 20.92
N ASN A 100 6.52 13.93 20.30
CA ASN A 100 5.82 12.68 20.00
C ASN A 100 6.60 11.82 19.01
N LEU A 101 7.10 12.40 17.92
CA LEU A 101 7.93 11.68 16.95
C LEU A 101 9.25 11.20 17.58
N ARG A 102 9.87 12.03 18.44
CA ARG A 102 11.09 11.65 19.17
C ARG A 102 10.87 10.45 20.10
N SER A 103 9.74 10.43 20.81
CA SER A 103 9.36 9.31 21.67
C SER A 103 9.24 8.00 20.88
N VAL A 104 8.56 8.04 19.73
CA VAL A 104 8.40 6.88 18.82
C VAL A 104 9.75 6.38 18.32
N ILE A 105 10.63 7.29 17.89
CA ILE A 105 11.95 6.93 17.38
C ILE A 105 12.78 6.20 18.43
N ASN A 106 12.78 6.72 19.66
CA ASN A 106 13.51 6.11 20.76
C ASN A 106 12.91 4.77 21.17
N GLN A 107 11.58 4.66 21.19
CA GLN A 107 10.87 3.44 21.54
C GLN A 107 11.15 2.28 20.56
N TYR A 108 11.27 2.58 19.26
CA TYR A 108 11.41 1.58 18.20
C TYR A 108 12.81 1.51 17.55
N GLU A 109 13.78 2.29 18.05
CA GLU A 109 15.15 2.40 17.52
C GLU A 109 15.22 2.77 16.01
N ILE A 110 14.31 3.66 15.57
CA ILE A 110 14.16 4.11 14.18
C ILE A 110 15.36 5.00 13.79
N LYS A 111 15.90 4.85 12.56
CA LYS A 111 16.81 5.86 12.01
C LYS A 111 16.00 6.93 11.28
N LEU A 112 16.27 8.22 11.55
CA LEU A 112 15.48 9.34 11.05
C LEU A 112 16.35 10.24 10.14
N LEU A 113 15.83 10.61 8.96
CA LEU A 113 16.34 11.74 8.18
C LEU A 113 15.39 12.92 8.35
N ILE A 114 15.90 14.02 8.91
CA ILE A 114 15.19 15.28 9.07
C ILE A 114 15.58 16.22 7.95
N LEU A 115 14.58 16.68 7.21
CA LEU A 115 14.73 17.72 6.20
C LEU A 115 14.35 19.05 6.83
N LEU A 116 15.36 19.88 7.10
CA LEU A 116 15.13 21.18 7.72
C LEU A 116 14.81 22.23 6.65
N ASN A 117 13.73 22.97 6.89
CA ASN A 117 13.40 24.19 6.17
C ASN A 117 14.36 25.29 6.65
N ALA A 118 15.52 25.40 6.02
CA ALA A 118 16.36 26.57 6.19
C ALA A 118 15.56 27.78 5.69
N GLN A 119 15.38 28.80 6.53
CA GLN A 119 14.57 30.02 6.33
C GLN A 119 14.86 30.77 5.01
N CYS A 120 14.48 30.19 3.87
CA CYS A 120 14.70 30.77 2.56
C CYS A 120 13.37 31.29 2.01
N THR A 121 13.04 32.52 2.39
CA THR A 121 11.92 33.26 1.83
C THR A 121 12.19 33.74 0.39
N ASP A 122 13.46 33.82 -0.02
CA ASP A 122 13.91 34.40 -1.31
C ASP A 122 14.71 33.43 -2.22
N CYS A 123 14.49 32.12 -2.12
CA CYS A 123 15.14 31.16 -3.01
C CYS A 123 14.54 31.24 -4.43
N THR A 124 15.06 32.15 -5.27
CA THR A 124 14.79 32.14 -6.70
C THR A 124 15.31 30.85 -7.34
N LYS A 125 14.51 30.24 -8.23
CA LYS A 125 14.94 29.08 -9.05
C LYS A 125 16.25 29.47 -9.75
N VAL A 126 17.34 28.78 -9.43
CA VAL A 126 18.60 28.92 -10.17
C VAL A 126 18.38 28.29 -11.54
N SER A 127 18.55 29.05 -12.61
CA SER A 127 18.62 28.48 -13.95
C SER A 127 19.94 27.71 -14.10
N TYR A 128 19.95 26.59 -14.83
CA TYR A 128 21.18 25.81 -15.09
C TYR A 128 22.29 26.66 -15.72
N SER A 129 21.92 27.73 -16.44
CA SER A 129 22.83 28.72 -17.01
C SER A 129 23.58 29.56 -15.97
N GLU A 130 23.19 29.50 -14.70
CA GLU A 130 23.78 30.25 -13.59
C GLU A 130 24.72 29.39 -12.72
N MET A 131 24.83 28.08 -13.01
CA MET A 131 25.85 27.22 -12.43
C MET A 131 27.16 27.38 -13.22
N LEU A 132 28.21 27.82 -12.53
CA LEU A 132 29.57 27.93 -13.02
C LEU A 132 30.32 26.62 -12.80
N PHE A 133 31.32 26.31 -13.61
CA PHE A 133 32.07 25.05 -13.53
C PHE A 133 33.55 25.36 -13.36
N GLU A 134 34.24 24.77 -12.38
CA GLU A 134 35.69 25.00 -12.25
C GLU A 134 36.47 24.16 -13.22
N ASN A 135 37.27 24.79 -14.11
CA ASN A 135 38.31 24.12 -14.91
C ASN A 135 37.93 22.70 -15.38
N VAL A 136 36.68 22.49 -15.78
CA VAL A 136 36.28 21.21 -16.37
C VAL A 136 36.60 21.38 -17.83
N SER A 137 37.81 20.93 -18.21
CA SER A 137 38.10 20.56 -19.59
C SER A 137 37.20 19.36 -19.89
N TYR A 138 35.95 19.63 -20.27
CA TYR A 138 35.24 18.65 -21.06
C TYR A 138 35.81 18.77 -22.47
N PRO A 139 36.04 17.64 -23.17
CA PRO A 139 36.16 17.73 -24.60
C PRO A 139 34.82 18.29 -25.10
N THR A 140 34.76 19.59 -25.36
CA THR A 140 33.91 20.10 -26.43
C THR A 140 34.44 19.40 -27.67
N MET A 141 33.90 18.23 -27.96
CA MET A 141 34.09 17.69 -29.29
C MET A 141 33.32 18.63 -30.20
N ASP A 142 33.97 19.72 -30.61
CA ASP A 142 33.57 20.47 -31.78
C ASP A 142 33.82 19.52 -32.95
N PHE A 143 32.86 18.64 -33.19
CA PHE A 143 32.95 17.68 -34.26
C PHE A 143 32.96 18.38 -35.63
N ASN A 144 32.68 19.68 -35.69
CA ASN A 144 32.80 20.48 -36.91
C ASN A 144 34.26 20.91 -37.21
N ARG A 145 35.26 20.54 -36.38
CA ARG A 145 36.68 20.80 -36.65
C ARG A 145 37.51 19.51 -36.67
N ASP A 146 38.51 19.48 -37.55
CA ASP A 146 39.44 18.35 -37.74
C ASP A 146 40.28 17.99 -36.51
N VAL A 147 40.30 18.85 -35.48
CA VAL A 147 41.14 18.66 -34.29
C VAL A 147 40.30 18.64 -33.02
N LEU A 148 40.33 17.50 -32.32
CA LEU A 148 39.83 17.32 -30.95
C LEU A 148 40.68 18.17 -29.98
N LYS A 149 40.39 19.47 -29.86
CA LYS A 149 40.95 20.30 -28.78
C LYS A 149 39.91 20.43 -27.67
N PRO A 150 40.17 19.94 -26.44
CA PRO A 150 39.29 20.26 -25.32
C PRO A 150 39.26 21.78 -25.13
N VAL A 151 38.11 22.42 -25.34
CA VAL A 151 37.95 23.83 -24.99
C VAL A 151 37.85 23.91 -23.48
N ILE A 152 38.89 24.46 -22.87
CA ILE A 152 38.96 24.67 -21.43
C ILE A 152 38.18 25.95 -21.12
N HIS A 153 36.98 25.82 -20.57
CA HIS A 153 36.31 26.95 -19.95
C HIS A 153 36.96 27.19 -18.58
N THR A 154 37.70 28.29 -18.45
CA THR A 154 38.37 28.71 -17.22
C THR A 154 37.41 29.53 -16.36
N THR A 155 36.76 28.86 -15.43
CA THR A 155 36.09 29.48 -14.28
C THR A 155 36.68 28.86 -13.01
N LYS A 156 36.84 29.61 -11.91
CA LYS A 156 37.37 29.09 -10.63
C LYS A 156 36.23 28.90 -9.63
N SER A 157 35.93 27.64 -9.25
CA SER A 157 34.98 27.38 -8.15
C SER A 157 35.58 27.87 -6.84
N PRO A 158 34.85 28.67 -6.06
CA PRO A 158 35.23 28.95 -4.69
C PRO A 158 34.92 27.78 -3.77
N PHE A 159 34.42 26.62 -4.25
CA PHE A 159 33.91 25.55 -3.39
C PHE A 159 34.48 24.16 -3.71
N ARG A 160 34.84 23.41 -2.65
CA ARG A 160 35.14 21.97 -2.70
C ARG A 160 34.20 21.21 -1.78
N LEU A 161 33.69 20.06 -2.24
CA LEU A 161 32.93 19.14 -1.39
C LEU A 161 33.91 18.31 -0.56
N VAL A 162 33.71 18.24 0.75
CA VAL A 162 34.57 17.44 1.63
C VAL A 162 33.71 16.52 2.48
N GLN A 163 34.20 15.29 2.69
CA GLN A 163 33.56 14.23 3.47
C GLN A 163 34.45 13.84 4.65
N HIS A 164 33.84 13.60 5.82
CA HIS A 164 34.55 13.06 6.99
C HIS A 164 34.07 11.67 7.45
N ASN A 165 33.02 11.11 6.85
CA ASN A 165 32.42 9.83 7.24
C ASN A 165 32.47 8.82 6.06
N LYS A 166 32.28 7.51 6.25
CA LYS A 166 32.21 6.48 5.19
C LYS A 166 30.82 6.34 4.52
N ILE A 167 29.84 7.18 4.89
CA ILE A 167 28.46 7.10 4.40
C ILE A 167 28.37 7.33 2.88
N ILE A 168 29.01 8.37 2.35
CA ILE A 168 28.97 8.67 0.91
C ILE A 168 29.99 7.82 0.16
N GLN A 169 29.54 7.09 -0.84
CA GLN A 169 30.35 6.21 -1.68
C GLN A 169 30.23 6.59 -3.16
N ILE A 170 29.08 7.09 -3.62
CA ILE A 170 28.83 7.36 -5.03
C ILE A 170 29.54 8.63 -5.49
N LEU A 171 29.49 9.73 -4.74
CA LEU A 171 30.17 10.98 -5.13
C LEU A 171 31.68 10.92 -4.90
N ARG A 172 32.44 11.54 -5.82
CA ARG A 172 33.90 11.67 -5.69
C ARG A 172 34.28 13.06 -5.13
N PHE A 173 34.86 13.08 -3.94
CA PHE A 173 35.10 14.31 -3.17
C PHE A 173 36.34 15.12 -3.59
N ASP A 174 37.28 14.50 -4.29
CA ASP A 174 38.44 15.21 -4.87
C ASP A 174 38.11 15.94 -6.17
N THR A 175 36.83 16.03 -6.52
CA THR A 175 36.39 16.68 -7.74
C THR A 175 35.72 18.01 -7.44
N VAL A 176 35.94 18.96 -8.34
CA VAL A 176 35.24 20.22 -8.25
C VAL A 176 33.83 20.04 -8.81
N LEU A 177 32.85 20.29 -7.95
CA LEU A 177 31.45 20.33 -8.37
C LEU A 177 31.13 21.66 -9.05
N PRO A 178 30.10 21.67 -9.91
CA PRO A 178 29.52 22.92 -10.40
C PRO A 178 29.10 23.80 -9.21
N TYR A 179 29.34 25.11 -9.31
CA TYR A 179 29.23 26.09 -8.24
C TYR A 179 28.42 27.31 -8.66
N PHE A 180 27.99 28.17 -7.73
CA PHE A 180 27.24 29.39 -8.04
C PHE A 180 28.16 30.60 -8.20
N HIS A 181 27.76 31.60 -8.99
CA HIS A 181 28.42 32.90 -8.95
C HIS A 181 28.46 33.46 -7.52
N HIS A 182 29.59 34.03 -7.09
CA HIS A 182 29.87 34.46 -5.70
C HIS A 182 28.73 35.28 -5.08
N GLN A 183 28.20 36.26 -5.83
CA GLN A 183 27.08 37.12 -5.40
C GLN A 183 25.75 36.38 -5.20
N GLN A 184 25.47 35.33 -5.98
CA GLN A 184 24.26 34.52 -5.80
C GLN A 184 24.41 33.57 -4.60
N PHE A 185 25.65 33.12 -4.34
CA PHE A 185 25.96 32.29 -3.19
C PHE A 185 25.74 33.05 -1.88
N GLU A 186 26.27 34.26 -1.72
CA GLU A 186 26.08 35.07 -0.50
C GLU A 186 24.62 35.37 -0.16
N ARG A 187 23.74 35.51 -1.17
CA ARG A 187 22.28 35.61 -0.95
C ARG A 187 21.64 34.27 -0.55
N LYS A 188 22.20 33.14 -1.00
CA LYS A 188 21.69 31.77 -0.79
C LYS A 188 22.43 30.99 0.30
N THR A 189 23.46 31.55 0.95
CA THR A 189 24.17 30.94 2.10
C THR A 189 23.23 30.67 3.26
N LYS A 190 22.17 31.48 3.43
CA LYS A 190 21.09 31.22 4.39
C LYS A 190 20.47 29.81 4.25
N CYS A 191 20.53 29.22 3.07
CA CYS A 191 20.00 27.88 2.80
C CYS A 191 20.93 26.74 3.24
N PHE A 192 22.23 27.03 3.35
CA PHE A 192 23.28 26.05 3.65
C PHE A 192 23.83 26.16 5.09
N VAL A 193 23.41 27.17 5.86
CA VAL A 193 23.88 27.39 7.23
C VAL A 193 22.94 26.72 8.23
N PHE A 194 23.42 25.63 8.85
CA PHE A 194 22.83 25.12 10.08
C PHE A 194 23.38 25.91 11.28
N ARG A 195 22.56 26.76 11.88
CA ARG A 195 22.90 27.42 13.16
C ARG A 195 22.62 26.43 14.29
N THR A 196 23.63 25.68 14.70
CA THR A 196 23.55 24.86 15.92
C THR A 196 23.86 25.78 17.11
N THR A 197 22.87 26.06 17.95
CA THR A 197 23.02 26.89 19.16
C THR A 197 23.66 26.16 20.34
N ASP A 198 23.86 24.85 20.25
CA ASP A 198 24.24 24.02 21.39
C ASP A 198 25.64 23.41 21.26
N ASN A 199 26.38 23.42 22.38
CA ASN A 199 27.71 22.81 22.61
C ASN A 199 27.77 21.27 22.47
N HIS A 200 26.84 20.64 21.73
CA HIS A 200 26.79 19.20 21.56
C HIS A 200 27.62 18.72 20.35
N ARG A 201 28.24 17.53 20.45
CA ARG A 201 29.02 16.91 19.37
C ARG A 201 28.12 16.66 18.15
N THR A 202 28.28 17.47 17.10
CA THR A 202 27.73 17.20 15.77
C THR A 202 28.83 16.73 14.83
N ASP A 203 28.72 15.54 14.27
CA ASP A 203 29.68 15.05 13.29
C ASP A 203 29.22 15.45 11.88
N THR A 204 29.98 16.33 11.24
CA THR A 204 29.66 16.82 9.89
C THR A 204 30.06 15.77 8.86
N ILE A 205 29.08 15.19 8.17
CA ILE A 205 29.30 14.13 7.19
C ILE A 205 29.72 14.71 5.84
N VAL A 206 28.97 15.70 5.34
CA VAL A 206 29.26 16.40 4.08
C VAL A 206 29.19 17.91 4.32
N TYR A 207 30.17 18.65 3.81
CA TYR A 207 30.14 20.11 3.82
C TYR A 207 30.81 20.69 2.58
N VAL A 208 30.44 21.93 2.29
CA VAL A 208 31.10 22.75 1.28
C VAL A 208 32.12 23.64 1.98
N HIS A 209 33.35 23.61 1.51
CA HIS A 209 34.40 24.50 1.97
C HIS A 209 34.61 25.63 0.96
N SER A 210 34.50 26.87 1.43
CA SER A 210 34.90 28.05 0.65
C SER A 210 36.42 28.11 0.52
N ARG A 211 36.94 28.48 -0.67
CA ARG A 211 38.36 28.71 -0.93
C ARG A 211 38.77 30.16 -0.68
N THR A 212 37.80 31.07 -0.65
CA THR A 212 38.01 32.50 -0.40
C THR A 212 37.78 32.88 1.06
N SER A 213 37.12 32.02 1.85
CA SER A 213 36.91 32.18 3.29
C SER A 213 37.17 30.86 4.02
N SER A 214 37.51 30.90 5.31
CA SER A 214 37.66 29.70 6.14
C SER A 214 36.32 29.03 6.50
N GLU A 215 35.22 29.49 5.91
CA GLU A 215 33.86 29.05 6.24
C GLU A 215 33.59 27.63 5.75
N LYS A 216 32.92 26.84 6.60
CA LYS A 216 32.47 25.47 6.30
C LYS A 216 30.96 25.43 6.38
N LEU A 217 30.31 25.14 5.26
CA LEU A 217 28.85 25.05 5.17
C LEU A 217 28.42 23.59 5.21
N LYS A 218 27.95 23.15 6.38
CA LYS A 218 27.49 21.77 6.59
C LYS A 218 26.30 21.50 5.67
N LEU A 219 26.35 20.43 4.88
CA LEU A 219 25.25 19.98 4.00
C LEU A 219 24.48 18.81 4.61
N LEU A 220 25.21 17.88 5.22
CA LEU A 220 24.71 16.69 5.90
C LEU A 220 25.51 16.53 7.20
N PHE A 221 24.82 16.37 8.32
CA PHE A 221 25.46 16.06 9.59
C PHE A 221 24.65 15.05 10.38
N GLU A 222 25.34 14.37 11.29
CA GLU A 222 24.80 13.38 12.20
C GLU A 222 24.65 13.96 13.60
N TYR A 223 23.55 13.60 14.25
CA TYR A 223 23.25 13.96 15.63
C TYR A 223 22.88 12.68 16.40
N HIS A 224 23.58 12.42 17.51
CA HIS A 224 23.39 11.25 18.39
C HIS A 224 23.29 9.90 17.65
N GLU A 225 24.17 9.65 16.66
CA GLU A 225 24.36 8.36 15.95
C GLU A 225 23.14 7.77 15.20
N LYS A 226 21.97 8.42 15.22
CA LYS A 226 20.71 7.88 14.65
C LYS A 226 19.88 8.90 13.86
N GLN A 227 20.24 10.18 13.92
CA GLN A 227 19.53 11.26 13.23
C GLN A 227 20.44 11.95 12.22
N LEU A 228 20.04 11.90 10.95
CA LEU A 228 20.67 12.64 9.88
C LEU A 228 19.88 13.91 9.61
N TYR A 229 20.59 15.01 9.39
CA TYR A 229 19.98 16.29 9.04
C TYR A 229 20.49 16.74 7.68
N LEU A 230 19.56 16.99 6.76
CA LEU A 230 19.85 17.40 5.38
C LEU A 230 19.06 18.66 5.04
N SER A 231 19.70 19.62 4.39
CA SER A 231 19.02 20.87 4.02
C SER A 231 18.08 20.65 2.85
N GLU A 232 16.82 21.06 3.00
CA GLU A 232 15.76 20.89 2.01
C GLU A 232 16.05 21.65 0.70
N CYS A 233 16.75 22.78 0.77
CA CYS A 233 17.11 23.58 -0.40
C CYS A 233 18.04 22.84 -1.38
N LEU A 234 18.67 21.74 -0.94
CA LEU A 234 19.61 20.98 -1.76
C LEU A 234 18.95 20.19 -2.88
N PHE A 235 17.63 19.95 -2.79
CA PHE A 235 16.87 19.20 -3.78
C PHE A 235 16.76 19.89 -5.15
N ASP A 236 17.16 21.16 -5.25
CA ASP A 236 17.27 21.86 -6.53
C ASP A 236 18.62 21.59 -7.24
N TYR A 237 19.56 20.89 -6.59
CA TYR A 237 20.88 20.58 -7.14
C TYR A 237 21.01 19.12 -7.54
N TRP A 238 21.86 18.80 -8.52
CA TRP A 238 21.95 17.44 -9.04
C TRP A 238 22.78 16.49 -8.15
N PHE A 239 23.76 16.99 -7.41
CA PHE A 239 24.63 16.14 -6.58
C PHE A 239 23.88 15.59 -5.35
N ILE A 240 22.71 16.14 -5.02
CA ILE A 240 21.88 15.63 -3.93
C ILE A 240 21.40 14.21 -4.19
N TRP A 241 21.21 13.82 -5.46
CA TRP A 241 20.69 12.51 -5.83
C TRP A 241 21.65 11.38 -5.43
N PRO A 242 22.93 11.39 -5.82
CA PRO A 242 23.87 10.38 -5.34
C PRO A 242 24.10 10.46 -3.83
N VAL A 243 24.06 11.65 -3.19
CA VAL A 243 24.09 11.77 -1.71
C VAL A 243 22.89 11.07 -1.08
N MET A 244 21.69 11.28 -1.63
CA MET A 244 20.46 10.68 -1.12
C MET A 244 20.47 9.16 -1.30
N MET A 245 20.99 8.65 -2.41
CA MET A 245 21.14 7.20 -2.61
C MET A 245 22.04 6.57 -1.54
N ASP A 246 23.15 7.23 -1.19
CA ASP A 246 24.03 6.78 -0.10
C ASP A 246 23.38 6.90 1.28
N ILE A 247 22.61 7.98 1.52
CA ILE A 247 21.81 8.13 2.74
C ILE A 247 20.80 7.00 2.84
N VAL A 248 20.05 6.71 1.79
CA VAL A 248 19.06 5.62 1.77
C VAL A 248 19.72 4.27 2.01
N ARG A 249 20.87 3.98 1.36
CA ARG A 249 21.64 2.76 1.62
C ARG A 249 22.07 2.68 3.09
N TYR A 250 22.60 3.76 3.64
CA TYR A 250 23.05 3.82 5.04
C TYR A 250 21.89 3.65 6.03
N LEU A 251 20.78 4.34 5.79
CA LEU A 251 19.58 4.25 6.59
C LEU A 251 19.10 2.80 6.57
N THR A 252 18.86 2.24 5.39
CA THR A 252 18.43 0.84 5.18
C THR A 252 19.44 -0.24 5.58
N SER A 253 20.56 0.12 6.23
CA SER A 253 21.59 -0.82 6.68
C SER A 253 22.09 -1.74 5.54
N ASN A 254 22.21 -1.18 4.33
CA ASN A 254 22.54 -1.86 3.09
C ASN A 254 21.50 -2.89 2.58
N GLU A 255 20.27 -2.93 3.13
CA GLU A 255 19.19 -3.71 2.50
C GLU A 255 18.87 -3.19 1.09
N TYR A 256 18.90 -1.86 0.93
CA TYR A 256 18.99 -1.25 -0.40
C TYR A 256 20.47 -1.08 -0.75
N ASP A 257 21.01 -2.02 -1.49
CA ASP A 257 22.28 -1.85 -2.19
C ASP A 257 21.95 -1.43 -3.63
N TYR A 258 22.58 -0.36 -4.12
CA TYR A 258 22.48 0.14 -5.49
C TYR A 258 23.13 -0.81 -6.52
N HIS A 259 23.10 -2.12 -6.22
CA HIS A 259 23.74 -3.22 -6.92
C HIS A 259 25.27 -3.02 -7.05
N GLY A 260 25.91 -2.43 -6.04
CA GLY A 260 27.33 -2.07 -6.04
C GLY A 260 27.66 -0.88 -6.97
N LEU A 261 28.95 -0.50 -7.06
CA LEU A 261 29.40 0.66 -7.86
C LEU A 261 29.66 0.36 -9.34
N LYS A 262 29.57 -0.91 -9.76
CA LYS A 262 29.84 -1.31 -11.15
C LYS A 262 28.65 -0.97 -12.04
N ARG A 263 28.91 -0.40 -13.21
CA ARG A 263 27.90 -0.09 -14.24
C ARG A 263 28.28 -0.70 -15.58
N TYR A 264 27.29 -1.21 -16.28
CA TYR A 264 27.39 -1.75 -17.63
C TYR A 264 26.57 -0.86 -18.56
N VAL A 265 27.14 -0.51 -19.71
CA VAL A 265 26.48 0.34 -20.70
C VAL A 265 26.60 -0.28 -22.08
N GLN A 266 25.50 -0.24 -22.82
CA GLN A 266 25.41 -0.62 -24.22
C GLN A 266 24.78 0.54 -24.99
N VAL A 267 25.38 0.90 -26.12
CA VAL A 267 24.86 1.94 -27.01
C VAL A 267 24.61 1.32 -28.38
N ASP A 268 23.33 1.23 -28.71
CA ASP A 268 22.85 0.66 -29.97
C ASP A 268 22.47 1.81 -30.92
N ILE A 269 23.04 1.79 -32.12
CA ILE A 269 22.78 2.71 -33.23
C ILE A 269 21.95 1.97 -34.27
N ASP A 270 20.66 2.24 -34.31
CA ASP A 270 19.73 1.66 -35.27
C ASP A 270 19.86 2.36 -36.65
N ASP A 271 19.20 1.81 -37.66
CA ASP A 271 19.05 2.39 -39.00
C ASP A 271 20.33 2.49 -39.84
N ILE A 272 21.34 1.66 -39.58
CA ILE A 272 22.56 1.63 -40.41
C ILE A 272 22.21 1.15 -41.83
N PHE A 273 22.71 1.90 -42.80
CA PHE A 273 22.49 1.81 -44.25
C PHE A 273 21.18 2.39 -44.82
N LEU A 274 20.22 2.84 -44.01
CA LEU A 274 18.91 3.29 -44.55
C LEU A 274 18.99 4.49 -45.53
N GLY A 275 20.11 5.22 -45.56
CA GLY A 275 20.40 6.23 -46.58
C GLY A 275 19.32 7.29 -46.69
N ASP A 276 18.76 7.46 -47.89
CA ASP A 276 17.72 8.46 -48.20
C ASP A 276 16.36 8.14 -47.55
N LYS A 277 16.15 6.91 -47.07
CA LYS A 277 14.92 6.53 -46.33
C LYS A 277 14.95 6.95 -44.88
N SER A 278 16.12 6.97 -44.25
CA SER A 278 16.27 7.68 -43.00
C SER A 278 16.23 9.17 -43.33
N ASN A 279 15.60 9.97 -42.48
CA ASN A 279 15.69 11.43 -42.56
C ASN A 279 17.15 11.85 -42.27
N GLY A 280 18.12 11.53 -43.13
CA GLY A 280 19.56 11.78 -42.99
C GLY A 280 20.43 10.57 -43.32
N TYR A 281 21.57 10.80 -43.98
CA TYR A 281 22.64 9.84 -44.24
C TYR A 281 23.92 10.29 -43.52
N LEU A 282 24.88 9.39 -43.34
CA LEU A 282 26.20 9.70 -42.81
C LEU A 282 27.17 10.01 -43.95
N ILE A 283 28.12 10.90 -43.70
CA ILE A 283 29.27 11.14 -44.60
C ILE A 283 30.56 10.58 -43.99
N SER A 284 31.65 10.50 -44.79
CA SER A 284 32.93 9.93 -44.35
C SER A 284 33.45 10.56 -43.05
N ASP A 285 33.31 11.88 -42.88
CA ASP A 285 33.73 12.58 -41.66
C ASP A 285 32.93 12.17 -40.42
N ASP A 286 31.66 11.80 -40.58
CA ASP A 286 30.82 11.32 -39.49
C ASP A 286 31.30 9.95 -39.00
N ILE A 287 31.73 9.08 -39.92
CA ILE A 287 32.32 7.77 -39.59
C ILE A 287 33.62 7.97 -38.82
N GLN A 288 34.48 8.91 -39.25
CA GLN A 288 35.71 9.23 -38.54
C GLN A 288 35.43 9.82 -37.14
N ALA A 289 34.40 10.64 -37.00
CA ALA A 289 33.97 11.14 -35.69
C ALA A 289 33.42 10.03 -34.78
N LEU A 290 32.68 9.06 -35.34
CA LEU A 290 32.21 7.87 -34.64
C LEU A 290 33.36 7.03 -34.09
N ILE A 291 34.40 6.80 -34.90
CA ILE A 291 35.60 6.09 -34.47
C ILE A 291 36.31 6.88 -33.36
N ARG A 292 36.51 8.19 -33.54
CA ARG A 292 37.15 9.07 -32.54
C ARG A 292 36.40 9.06 -31.20
N SER A 293 35.07 9.12 -31.20
CA SER A 293 34.28 9.08 -29.96
C SER A 293 34.32 7.71 -29.30
N GLN A 294 34.35 6.62 -30.07
CA GLN A 294 34.53 5.28 -29.53
C GLN A 294 35.88 5.13 -28.83
N LEU A 295 36.97 5.53 -29.48
CA LEU A 295 38.32 5.52 -28.89
C LEU A 295 38.38 6.36 -27.61
N PHE A 296 37.71 7.51 -27.57
CA PHE A 296 37.62 8.32 -26.37
C PHE A 296 36.92 7.57 -25.22
N ILE A 297 35.78 6.92 -25.49
CA ILE A 297 35.03 6.15 -24.49
C ILE A 297 35.84 4.94 -24.01
N GLN A 298 36.64 4.33 -24.87
CA GLN A 298 37.51 3.19 -24.52
C GLN A 298 38.57 3.53 -23.46
N ASN A 299 38.92 4.81 -23.27
CA ASN A 299 39.77 5.24 -22.17
C ASN A 299 39.13 5.05 -20.78
N TYR A 300 37.80 4.90 -20.74
CA TYR A 300 37.03 4.70 -19.50
C TYR A 300 36.39 3.32 -19.43
N ILE A 301 36.00 2.77 -20.58
CA ILE A 301 35.25 1.51 -20.70
C ILE A 301 36.06 0.55 -21.56
N GLU A 302 36.68 -0.43 -20.91
CA GLU A 302 37.51 -1.42 -21.60
C GLU A 302 36.72 -2.15 -22.70
N ASN A 303 37.31 -2.22 -23.90
CA ASN A 303 36.76 -2.88 -25.09
C ASN A 303 35.39 -2.34 -25.58
N PHE A 304 35.00 -1.12 -25.19
CA PHE A 304 33.75 -0.52 -25.65
C PHE A 304 33.64 -0.47 -27.17
N ARG A 305 32.52 -0.99 -27.71
CA ARG A 305 32.15 -0.86 -29.12
C ARG A 305 30.72 -0.35 -29.26
N TYR A 306 30.50 0.60 -30.17
CA TYR A 306 29.15 0.89 -30.62
C TYR A 306 28.57 -0.34 -31.32
N ARG A 307 27.29 -0.61 -31.03
CA ARG A 307 26.53 -1.69 -31.66
C ARG A 307 25.71 -1.12 -32.81
N LEU A 308 25.90 -1.64 -34.02
CA LEU A 308 25.35 -1.12 -35.27
C LEU A 308 24.23 -2.02 -35.79
N GLY A 309 23.00 -1.52 -35.78
CA GLY A 309 21.82 -2.20 -36.28
C GLY A 309 21.64 -2.00 -37.77
N PHE A 310 21.87 -3.05 -38.56
CA PHE A 310 21.91 -2.94 -40.02
C PHE A 310 20.68 -3.54 -40.71
N SER A 311 20.26 -2.87 -41.78
CA SER A 311 19.33 -3.40 -42.78
C SER A 311 20.02 -3.47 -44.13
N GLY A 312 20.54 -4.65 -44.48
CA GLY A 312 21.46 -4.84 -45.61
C GLY A 312 20.87 -4.49 -46.98
N TYR A 313 19.54 -4.45 -47.12
CA TYR A 313 18.87 -4.07 -48.38
C TYR A 313 19.30 -2.68 -48.86
N TYR A 314 19.66 -1.77 -47.95
CA TYR A 314 19.93 -0.38 -48.29
C TYR A 314 21.41 -0.04 -48.50
N TYR A 315 22.34 -0.97 -48.28
CA TYR A 315 23.79 -0.72 -48.30
C TYR A 315 24.31 -0.01 -49.55
N SER A 316 23.85 -0.42 -50.74
CA SER A 316 24.23 0.17 -52.04
C SER A 316 23.07 0.79 -52.79
N ASN A 317 21.99 1.14 -52.09
CA ASN A 317 20.74 1.62 -52.71
C ASN A 317 20.49 3.13 -52.47
N SER A 318 21.47 3.88 -51.95
CA SER A 318 21.33 5.34 -51.83
C SER A 318 21.65 6.02 -53.15
N THR A 319 20.87 7.05 -53.47
CA THR A 319 21.10 7.94 -54.62
C THR A 319 22.24 8.93 -54.38
N ASN A 320 22.73 9.04 -53.14
CA ASN A 320 23.77 9.97 -52.73
C ASN A 320 25.16 9.31 -52.70
N GLU A 321 26.10 9.83 -53.48
CA GLU A 321 27.45 9.27 -53.58
C GLU A 321 28.26 9.39 -52.27
N HIS A 322 28.14 10.51 -51.54
CA HIS A 322 28.81 10.67 -50.24
C HIS A 322 28.30 9.68 -49.20
N ALA A 323 27.01 9.35 -49.22
CA ALA A 323 26.44 8.31 -48.37
C ALA A 323 27.02 6.92 -48.72
N ASN A 324 27.14 6.61 -50.01
CA ASN A 324 27.73 5.36 -50.47
C ASN A 324 29.22 5.26 -50.12
N GLU A 325 29.96 6.36 -50.21
CA GLU A 325 31.36 6.44 -49.78
C GLU A 325 31.50 6.18 -48.27
N ALA A 326 30.68 6.83 -47.45
CA ALA A 326 30.64 6.62 -46.01
C ALA A 326 30.30 5.16 -45.66
N ASN A 327 29.35 4.54 -46.37
CA ASN A 327 29.02 3.12 -46.20
C ASN A 327 30.22 2.21 -46.51
N ARG A 328 30.98 2.49 -47.58
CA ARG A 328 32.22 1.75 -47.89
C ARG A 328 33.28 1.93 -46.81
N LEU A 329 33.48 3.16 -46.33
CA LEU A 329 34.40 3.43 -45.23
C LEU A 329 34.00 2.69 -43.95
N LEU A 330 32.72 2.73 -43.60
CA LEU A 330 32.18 2.00 -42.45
C LEU A 330 32.38 0.48 -42.59
N MET A 331 32.21 -0.07 -43.79
CA MET A 331 32.48 -1.48 -44.08
C MET A 331 33.96 -1.84 -43.99
N ASN A 332 34.86 -0.95 -44.45
CA ASN A 332 36.30 -1.16 -44.30
C ASN A 332 36.72 -1.18 -42.82
N GLU A 333 36.03 -0.40 -41.98
CA GLU A 333 36.28 -0.30 -40.53
C GLU A 333 35.35 -1.20 -39.70
N LYS A 334 34.65 -2.17 -40.33
CA LYS A 334 33.59 -2.99 -39.70
C LYS A 334 34.02 -3.68 -38.40
N ASP A 335 35.29 -4.09 -38.32
CA ASP A 335 35.85 -4.88 -37.20
C ASP A 335 36.06 -4.05 -35.93
N ARG A 336 35.95 -2.72 -36.02
CA ARG A 336 35.96 -1.80 -34.87
C ARG A 336 34.63 -1.78 -34.12
N PHE A 337 33.55 -2.20 -34.76
CA PHE A 337 32.20 -2.15 -34.21
C PHE A 337 31.70 -3.55 -33.87
N THR A 338 30.56 -3.60 -33.21
CA THR A 338 29.75 -4.83 -33.08
C THR A 338 28.48 -4.60 -33.88
N TRP A 339 27.97 -5.61 -34.58
CA TRP A 339 26.81 -5.45 -35.45
C TRP A 339 25.65 -6.30 -34.94
N PHE A 340 24.41 -5.87 -35.16
CA PHE A 340 23.25 -6.69 -34.84
C PHE A 340 22.18 -6.62 -35.93
N HIS A 341 21.37 -7.66 -35.97
CA HIS A 341 20.32 -7.81 -36.97
C HIS A 341 19.19 -6.79 -36.74
N HIS A 342 18.90 -5.96 -37.76
CA HIS A 342 17.82 -4.97 -37.73
C HIS A 342 16.84 -5.12 -38.91
N THR A 343 16.55 -6.38 -39.27
CA THR A 343 15.72 -6.83 -40.41
C THR A 343 16.21 -6.37 -41.78
N TRP A 344 15.75 -7.05 -42.84
CA TRP A 344 16.29 -6.83 -44.19
C TRP A 344 15.88 -5.47 -44.76
N LYS A 345 14.59 -5.12 -44.71
CA LYS A 345 14.01 -3.92 -45.32
C LYS A 345 13.51 -2.90 -44.30
N HIS A 346 13.90 -3.05 -43.04
CA HIS A 346 13.42 -2.23 -41.92
C HIS A 346 11.89 -2.36 -41.75
N GLU A 347 11.36 -3.58 -41.91
CA GLU A 347 9.94 -3.87 -41.77
C GLU A 347 9.46 -3.88 -40.30
N LYS A 348 8.22 -3.40 -40.08
CA LYS A 348 7.54 -3.51 -38.78
C LYS A 348 7.07 -4.94 -38.56
N LEU A 349 7.41 -5.53 -37.41
CA LEU A 349 7.12 -6.92 -37.10
C LEU A 349 5.80 -7.16 -36.37
N THR A 350 5.09 -6.11 -35.94
CA THR A 350 3.81 -6.28 -35.21
C THR A 350 2.75 -7.01 -36.04
N ASN A 351 2.71 -6.77 -37.36
CA ASN A 351 1.68 -7.28 -38.26
C ASN A 351 2.11 -8.53 -39.06
N VAL A 352 3.27 -9.09 -38.74
CA VAL A 352 3.76 -10.27 -39.43
C VAL A 352 2.87 -11.47 -39.07
N THR A 353 2.12 -11.95 -40.04
CA THR A 353 1.30 -13.18 -39.95
C THR A 353 1.91 -14.34 -40.75
N ASN A 354 2.72 -14.03 -41.77
CA ASN A 354 3.36 -15.04 -42.62
C ASN A 354 4.76 -15.38 -42.11
N LYS A 355 4.89 -16.57 -41.50
CA LYS A 355 6.14 -17.10 -40.98
C LYS A 355 7.23 -17.26 -42.05
N ILE A 356 6.86 -17.69 -43.27
CA ILE A 356 7.80 -17.97 -44.36
C ILE A 356 8.48 -16.69 -44.83
N LEU A 357 7.71 -15.59 -44.95
CA LEU A 357 8.27 -14.30 -45.34
C LEU A 357 9.25 -13.76 -44.29
N LEU A 358 8.97 -13.94 -43.00
CA LEU A 358 9.89 -13.51 -41.94
C LEU A 358 11.18 -14.35 -41.94
N ILE A 359 11.08 -15.65 -42.15
CA ILE A 359 12.25 -16.54 -42.29
C ILE A 359 13.12 -16.06 -43.46
N SER A 360 12.52 -15.93 -44.65
CA SER A 360 13.24 -15.51 -45.85
C SER A 360 13.89 -14.13 -45.70
N SER A 361 13.18 -13.17 -45.08
CA SER A 361 13.73 -11.84 -44.81
C SER A 361 14.93 -11.91 -43.85
N THR A 362 14.79 -12.65 -42.76
CA THR A 362 15.87 -12.79 -41.75
C THR A 362 17.07 -13.54 -42.33
N GLU A 363 16.86 -14.63 -43.08
CA GLU A 363 17.90 -15.36 -43.82
C GLU A 363 18.67 -14.43 -44.75
N THR A 364 17.96 -13.58 -45.51
CA THR A 364 18.59 -12.65 -46.47
C THR A 364 19.50 -11.66 -45.77
N ASN A 365 19.06 -11.08 -44.65
CA ASN A 365 19.87 -10.12 -43.89
C ASN A 365 21.07 -10.80 -43.20
N MET A 366 20.91 -12.03 -42.72
CA MET A 366 22.01 -12.82 -42.16
C MET A 366 23.02 -13.22 -43.24
N ALA A 367 22.57 -13.59 -44.43
CA ALA A 367 23.43 -13.89 -45.58
C ALA A 367 24.23 -12.66 -46.02
N PHE A 368 23.64 -11.46 -45.95
CA PHE A 368 24.37 -10.21 -46.14
C PHE A 368 25.50 -10.06 -45.12
N ALA A 369 25.23 -10.25 -43.83
CA ALA A 369 26.25 -10.17 -42.80
C ALA A 369 27.37 -11.20 -42.98
N GLN A 370 27.04 -12.43 -43.36
CA GLN A 370 28.02 -13.48 -43.66
C GLN A 370 28.88 -13.12 -44.88
N LYS A 371 28.25 -12.67 -45.97
CA LYS A 371 28.94 -12.23 -47.19
C LYS A 371 29.96 -11.12 -46.89
N HIS A 372 29.60 -10.17 -46.03
CA HIS A 372 30.45 -9.04 -45.65
C HIS A 372 31.29 -9.29 -44.39
N GLN A 373 31.24 -10.49 -43.82
CA GLN A 373 31.97 -10.89 -42.61
C GLN A 373 31.80 -9.89 -41.44
N LEU A 374 30.56 -9.44 -41.20
CA LEU A 374 30.28 -8.50 -40.12
C LEU A 374 30.47 -9.18 -38.74
N PRO A 375 31.15 -8.54 -37.77
CA PRO A 375 31.28 -9.08 -36.42
C PRO A 375 29.96 -8.92 -35.65
N LEU A 376 29.10 -9.93 -35.75
CA LEU A 376 27.77 -9.93 -35.15
C LEU A 376 27.83 -10.17 -33.63
N ASP A 377 26.95 -9.50 -32.89
CA ASP A 377 26.48 -9.96 -31.59
C ASP A 377 25.52 -11.15 -31.84
N GLU A 378 26.08 -12.36 -31.88
CA GLU A 378 25.48 -13.54 -32.53
C GLU A 378 24.04 -13.85 -32.13
N ASN A 379 23.64 -13.59 -30.88
CA ASN A 379 22.30 -13.90 -30.39
C ASN A 379 21.39 -12.68 -30.21
N TYR A 380 21.83 -11.51 -30.67
CA TYR A 380 21.12 -10.25 -30.48
C TYR A 380 20.50 -9.73 -31.77
N ALA A 381 19.21 -9.44 -31.70
CA ALA A 381 18.46 -8.79 -32.76
C ALA A 381 17.54 -7.72 -32.18
N VAL A 382 17.35 -6.64 -32.94
CA VAL A 382 16.41 -5.57 -32.57
C VAL A 382 15.42 -5.39 -33.71
N ALA A 383 14.13 -5.43 -33.38
CA ALA A 383 13.10 -5.17 -34.37
C ALA A 383 13.02 -3.66 -34.66
N PRO A 384 12.88 -3.24 -35.94
CA PRO A 384 12.54 -1.87 -36.30
C PRO A 384 11.37 -1.33 -35.49
N HIS A 385 11.50 -0.11 -34.99
CA HIS A 385 10.51 0.54 -34.11
C HIS A 385 10.12 -0.27 -32.86
N HIS A 386 10.93 -1.26 -32.46
CA HIS A 386 10.62 -2.24 -31.41
C HIS A 386 9.29 -3.00 -31.60
N SER A 387 8.81 -3.00 -32.84
CA SER A 387 7.54 -3.59 -33.23
C SER A 387 7.58 -5.12 -33.12
N GLY A 388 6.47 -5.74 -32.70
CA GLY A 388 6.39 -7.19 -32.49
C GLY A 388 7.16 -7.74 -31.28
N ILE A 389 8.01 -6.95 -30.60
CA ILE A 389 8.64 -7.32 -29.32
C ILE A 389 7.69 -7.05 -28.16
N TYR A 390 7.15 -5.83 -28.11
CA TYR A 390 5.99 -5.48 -27.29
C TYR A 390 5.16 -4.42 -28.04
N PRO A 391 3.89 -4.69 -28.40
CA PRO A 391 3.14 -5.92 -28.10
C PRO A 391 3.77 -7.16 -28.72
N ILE A 392 3.67 -8.27 -28.00
CA ILE A 392 4.32 -9.52 -28.35
C ILE A 392 3.65 -10.11 -29.60
N ASN A 393 4.43 -10.31 -30.67
CA ASN A 393 4.04 -11.15 -31.79
C ASN A 393 4.75 -12.51 -31.68
N HIS A 394 3.99 -13.56 -31.36
CA HIS A 394 4.51 -14.91 -31.14
C HIS A 394 5.32 -15.48 -32.32
N ILE A 395 4.98 -15.09 -33.55
CA ILE A 395 5.67 -15.56 -34.77
C ILE A 395 7.11 -15.06 -34.78
N VAL A 396 7.34 -13.80 -34.37
CA VAL A 396 8.68 -13.21 -34.32
C VAL A 396 9.58 -14.02 -33.38
N TYR A 397 9.11 -14.27 -32.16
CA TYR A 397 9.87 -15.03 -31.17
C TYR A 397 10.13 -16.47 -31.60
N ASP A 398 9.14 -17.14 -32.20
CA ASP A 398 9.32 -18.50 -32.72
C ASP A 398 10.35 -18.56 -33.85
N VAL A 399 10.29 -17.63 -34.79
CA VAL A 399 11.21 -17.59 -35.94
C VAL A 399 12.62 -17.28 -35.45
N TRP A 400 12.78 -16.18 -34.70
CA TRP A 400 14.06 -15.72 -34.20
C TRP A 400 14.77 -16.74 -33.32
N HIS A 401 14.06 -17.37 -32.38
CA HIS A 401 14.67 -18.37 -31.51
C HIS A 401 14.97 -19.67 -32.25
N ARG A 402 13.98 -20.25 -32.96
CA ARG A 402 14.11 -21.62 -33.49
C ARG A 402 14.93 -21.73 -34.77
N PHE A 403 14.94 -20.69 -35.61
CA PHE A 403 15.60 -20.73 -36.92
C PHE A 403 16.93 -19.97 -36.93
N PHE A 404 17.10 -18.96 -36.07
CA PHE A 404 18.27 -18.07 -36.11
C PHE A 404 19.03 -17.99 -34.78
N ASN A 405 18.60 -18.73 -33.75
CA ASN A 405 19.25 -18.76 -32.43
C ASN A 405 19.43 -17.38 -31.78
N PHE A 406 18.52 -16.44 -32.06
CA PHE A 406 18.45 -15.21 -31.27
C PHE A 406 17.87 -15.53 -29.90
N THR A 407 18.58 -15.12 -28.86
CA THR A 407 18.20 -15.35 -27.45
C THR A 407 18.07 -14.04 -26.69
N VAL A 408 18.47 -12.91 -27.29
CA VAL A 408 18.33 -11.57 -26.72
C VAL A 408 17.74 -10.61 -27.72
N THR A 409 16.84 -9.76 -27.24
CA THR A 409 16.37 -8.57 -27.94
C THR A 409 16.16 -7.44 -26.93
N SER A 410 15.72 -6.29 -27.40
CA SER A 410 15.47 -5.14 -26.55
C SER A 410 14.27 -4.35 -27.03
N THR A 411 13.57 -3.73 -26.09
CA THR A 411 12.39 -2.89 -26.39
C THR A 411 12.40 -1.63 -25.55
N GLU A 412 11.89 -0.55 -26.12
CA GLU A 412 11.70 0.69 -25.39
C GLU A 412 10.31 0.76 -24.73
N ASN A 413 10.19 1.67 -23.76
CA ASN A 413 8.92 2.08 -23.14
C ASN A 413 8.07 0.94 -22.52
N TYR A 414 8.64 -0.25 -22.34
CA TYR A 414 7.98 -1.37 -21.70
C TYR A 414 8.23 -1.39 -20.18
N PRO A 415 7.20 -1.68 -19.37
CA PRO A 415 5.77 -1.71 -19.71
C PRO A 415 5.21 -0.31 -19.99
N TYR A 416 4.31 -0.21 -20.97
CA TYR A 416 3.59 1.03 -21.28
C TYR A 416 2.65 1.39 -20.10
N HIS A 417 2.30 2.66 -19.90
CA HIS A 417 1.61 3.25 -18.71
C HIS A 417 2.46 3.62 -17.50
N TYR A 418 3.67 3.10 -17.36
CA TYR A 418 4.53 3.52 -16.26
C TYR A 418 5.29 4.79 -16.63
N GLN A 419 5.00 5.86 -15.90
CA GLN A 419 5.47 7.21 -16.23
C GLN A 419 6.96 7.41 -15.92
N LEU A 420 7.54 6.60 -15.02
CA LEU A 420 8.92 6.75 -14.57
C LEU A 420 9.89 5.82 -15.31
N PRO A 421 11.08 6.31 -15.71
CA PRO A 421 12.09 5.47 -16.33
C PRO A 421 12.51 4.27 -15.48
N SER A 422 12.42 4.33 -14.15
CA SER A 422 12.77 3.23 -13.24
C SER A 422 11.85 2.03 -13.34
N ASP A 423 10.58 2.23 -13.70
CA ASP A 423 9.59 1.16 -13.80
C ASP A 423 9.77 0.31 -15.08
N ARG A 424 10.65 0.76 -15.98
CA ARG A 424 11.03 -0.01 -17.18
C ARG A 424 11.76 -1.27 -16.77
N ARG A 425 11.34 -2.40 -17.31
CA ARG A 425 11.78 -3.72 -16.88
C ARG A 425 12.02 -4.66 -18.04
N GLY A 426 12.73 -5.74 -17.80
CA GLY A 426 12.88 -6.82 -18.76
C GLY A 426 11.73 -7.83 -18.66
N PHE A 427 11.71 -8.76 -19.60
CA PHE A 427 10.99 -10.03 -19.49
C PHE A 427 11.63 -11.09 -20.38
N ILE A 428 11.30 -12.35 -20.14
CA ILE A 428 11.68 -13.49 -20.97
C ILE A 428 10.42 -14.03 -21.64
N TYR A 429 10.46 -14.22 -22.95
CA TYR A 429 9.35 -14.79 -23.70
C TYR A 429 9.85 -15.78 -24.74
N ARG A 430 9.34 -17.02 -24.69
CA ARG A 430 9.77 -18.14 -25.57
C ARG A 430 11.30 -18.24 -25.73
N ASN A 431 12.00 -18.22 -24.59
CA ASN A 431 13.47 -18.27 -24.46
C ASN A 431 14.24 -17.08 -25.03
N ILE A 432 13.57 -16.00 -25.43
CA ILE A 432 14.22 -14.74 -25.76
C ILE A 432 14.13 -13.79 -24.57
N SER A 433 15.29 -13.34 -24.11
CA SER A 433 15.46 -12.32 -23.09
C SER A 433 15.25 -10.93 -23.70
N VAL A 434 14.25 -10.20 -23.25
CA VAL A 434 13.94 -8.83 -23.69
C VAL A 434 14.48 -7.85 -22.66
N LEU A 435 15.53 -7.12 -23.01
CA LEU A 435 16.15 -6.15 -22.11
C LEU A 435 15.48 -4.77 -22.23
N PRO A 436 15.37 -4.01 -21.12
CA PRO A 436 14.81 -2.67 -21.15
C PRO A 436 15.77 -1.69 -21.85
N ARG A 437 15.37 -1.21 -23.02
CA ARG A 437 16.10 -0.18 -23.78
C ARG A 437 15.56 1.21 -23.48
N ARG A 438 16.45 2.18 -23.38
CA ARG A 438 16.14 3.56 -22.96
C ARG A 438 16.42 4.53 -24.09
N SER A 439 15.52 5.48 -24.29
CA SER A 439 15.79 6.64 -25.14
C SER A 439 16.92 7.48 -24.51
N CYS A 440 17.88 7.88 -25.34
CA CYS A 440 18.96 8.78 -24.93
C CYS A 440 18.55 10.27 -24.95
N GLY A 441 17.28 10.59 -25.23
CA GLY A 441 16.85 11.99 -25.39
C GLY A 441 17.32 12.64 -26.70
N LEU A 442 17.88 11.87 -27.62
CA LEU A 442 18.10 12.29 -29.01
C LEU A 442 16.92 11.83 -29.86
N TYR A 443 16.51 12.68 -30.81
CA TYR A 443 15.36 12.46 -31.67
C TYR A 443 15.82 12.29 -33.11
N THR A 444 15.18 11.39 -33.86
CA THR A 444 15.48 11.18 -35.28
C THR A 444 15.16 12.40 -36.15
N THR A 445 14.29 13.29 -35.67
CA THR A 445 13.91 14.55 -36.34
C THR A 445 14.86 15.71 -36.05
N THR A 446 15.76 15.57 -35.07
CA THR A 446 16.63 16.66 -34.61
C THR A 446 18.06 16.36 -35.00
N ARG A 447 18.57 17.07 -36.01
CA ARG A 447 19.93 16.87 -36.56
C ARG A 447 20.93 17.93 -36.12
N ASN A 448 20.44 19.14 -35.87
CA ASN A 448 21.29 20.27 -35.48
C ASN A 448 21.04 20.63 -34.02
N TYR A 449 22.10 21.02 -33.34
CA TYR A 449 22.12 21.45 -31.95
C TYR A 449 21.24 22.70 -31.72
N THR A 450 21.24 23.62 -32.68
CA THR A 450 20.45 24.87 -32.62
C THR A 450 18.95 24.62 -32.73
N THR A 451 18.53 23.53 -33.38
CA THR A 451 17.12 23.17 -33.56
C THR A 451 16.65 22.14 -32.54
N TYR A 452 17.45 21.87 -31.50
CA TYR A 452 17.10 20.91 -30.46
C TYR A 452 15.81 21.31 -29.73
N PRO A 453 14.82 20.40 -29.57
CA PRO A 453 13.53 20.74 -29.00
C PRO A 453 13.63 21.34 -27.59
N ASN A 454 13.08 22.55 -27.42
CA ASN A 454 13.16 23.38 -26.21
C ASN A 454 14.57 23.95 -25.92
N GLY A 455 15.40 24.11 -26.96
CA GLY A 455 16.68 24.78 -26.91
C GLY A 455 17.86 23.87 -26.55
N SER A 456 19.03 24.27 -27.02
CA SER A 456 20.33 23.60 -26.83
C SER A 456 20.68 23.30 -25.36
N HIS A 457 20.32 24.20 -24.44
CA HIS A 457 20.52 24.03 -23.01
C HIS A 457 19.80 22.79 -22.44
N ARG A 458 18.73 22.31 -23.07
CA ARG A 458 18.04 21.09 -22.62
C ARG A 458 18.91 19.85 -22.79
N LEU A 459 19.70 19.76 -23.87
CA LEU A 459 20.61 18.64 -24.09
C LEU A 459 21.66 18.58 -22.97
N GLU A 460 22.23 19.73 -22.62
CA GLU A 460 23.15 19.86 -21.47
C GLU A 460 22.49 19.43 -20.16
N ARG A 461 21.26 19.86 -19.92
CA ARG A 461 20.51 19.51 -18.72
C ARG A 461 20.26 18.02 -18.57
N ILE A 462 20.17 17.26 -19.67
CA ILE A 462 19.97 15.80 -19.61
C ILE A 462 21.25 15.08 -19.16
N LEU A 463 22.42 15.64 -19.48
CA LEU A 463 23.75 15.09 -19.20
C LEU A 463 24.30 15.51 -17.83
N MET A 464 24.15 16.77 -17.46
CA MET A 464 24.75 17.34 -16.25
C MET A 464 23.92 17.04 -15.00
N GLY A 465 23.91 15.79 -14.55
CA GLY A 465 23.12 15.38 -13.38
C GLY A 465 21.60 15.27 -13.63
N GLY A 466 21.21 15.41 -14.89
CA GLY A 466 19.84 15.18 -15.35
C GLY A 466 19.55 13.71 -15.65
N ARG A 467 18.56 13.50 -16.53
CA ARG A 467 17.93 12.19 -16.73
C ARG A 467 18.92 11.08 -17.15
N LEU A 468 19.85 11.33 -18.07
CA LEU A 468 20.80 10.29 -18.50
C LEU A 468 21.83 9.96 -17.42
N PHE A 469 22.35 11.00 -16.77
CA PHE A 469 23.25 10.82 -15.63
C PHE A 469 22.60 9.97 -14.54
N ARG A 470 21.38 10.34 -14.13
CA ARG A 470 20.61 9.59 -13.12
C ARG A 470 20.29 8.16 -13.56
N THR A 471 20.03 7.95 -14.84
CA THR A 471 19.80 6.59 -15.37
C THR A 471 21.01 5.68 -15.10
N ILE A 472 22.23 6.16 -15.33
CA ILE A 472 23.45 5.42 -14.99
C ILE A 472 23.57 5.23 -13.47
N LEU A 473 23.25 6.24 -12.67
CA LEU A 473 23.32 6.12 -11.21
C LEU A 473 22.42 5.00 -10.68
N THR A 474 21.16 4.95 -11.13
CA THR A 474 20.12 4.10 -10.55
C THR A 474 20.01 2.72 -11.20
N ASN A 475 20.61 2.49 -12.37
CA ASN A 475 20.52 1.21 -13.07
C ASN A 475 21.91 0.55 -13.22
N PRO A 476 22.10 -0.69 -12.76
CA PRO A 476 23.37 -1.40 -12.95
C PRO A 476 23.69 -1.67 -14.42
N ILE A 477 22.66 -1.90 -15.24
CA ILE A 477 22.75 -2.11 -16.69
C ILE A 477 21.93 -1.03 -17.40
N SER A 478 22.54 -0.31 -18.33
CA SER A 478 21.88 0.72 -19.14
C SER A 478 22.10 0.48 -20.63
N ILE A 479 21.00 0.21 -21.35
CA ILE A 479 21.01 0.03 -22.81
C ILE A 479 20.34 1.24 -23.44
N PHE A 480 21.06 1.96 -24.30
CA PHE A 480 20.57 3.16 -24.94
C PHE A 480 20.26 2.92 -26.41
N MET A 481 19.09 3.42 -26.83
CA MET A 481 18.72 3.54 -28.23
C MET A 481 19.16 4.89 -28.77
N SER A 482 19.81 4.85 -29.93
CA SER A 482 20.12 5.96 -30.82
C SER A 482 19.95 5.49 -32.27
N HIS A 483 19.98 6.40 -33.23
CA HIS A 483 19.82 6.09 -34.65
C HIS A 483 20.97 6.71 -35.45
N ASN A 484 21.25 6.18 -36.63
CA ASN A 484 22.30 6.68 -37.53
C ASN A 484 22.30 8.22 -37.66
N VAL A 485 21.13 8.86 -37.81
CA VAL A 485 20.96 10.31 -37.96
C VAL A 485 21.47 11.12 -36.76
N ASN A 486 21.58 10.51 -35.58
CA ASN A 486 22.13 11.18 -34.39
C ASN A 486 23.65 11.38 -34.47
N TYR A 487 24.32 10.68 -35.38
CA TYR A 487 25.76 10.70 -35.57
C TYR A 487 26.19 11.47 -36.83
N GLY A 488 25.21 11.93 -37.64
CA GLY A 488 25.45 12.86 -38.73
C GLY A 488 25.32 14.32 -38.30
N HIS A 489 25.63 15.25 -39.22
CA HIS A 489 25.56 16.71 -39.00
C HIS A 489 26.33 17.15 -37.73
N ASP A 490 25.65 17.68 -36.70
CA ASP A 490 26.28 18.16 -35.46
C ASP A 490 26.73 17.02 -34.52
N ARG A 491 26.55 15.75 -34.92
CA ARG A 491 27.11 14.56 -34.25
C ARG A 491 26.74 14.47 -32.76
N MET A 492 25.49 14.83 -32.45
CA MET A 492 25.00 14.90 -31.07
C MET A 492 25.09 13.57 -30.32
N GLY A 493 24.97 12.44 -31.01
CA GLY A 493 25.15 11.10 -30.45
C GLY A 493 26.54 10.91 -29.86
N ASN A 494 27.57 11.25 -30.64
CA ASN A 494 28.97 11.20 -30.21
C ASN A 494 29.19 12.07 -28.97
N TYR A 495 28.67 13.31 -28.99
CA TYR A 495 28.80 14.26 -27.89
C TYR A 495 28.16 13.75 -26.60
N VAL A 496 26.90 13.29 -26.68
CA VAL A 496 26.09 12.83 -25.54
C VAL A 496 26.79 11.70 -24.80
N PHE A 497 27.22 10.65 -25.50
CA PHE A 497 27.78 9.48 -24.84
C PHE A 497 29.21 9.71 -24.34
N ALA A 498 30.06 10.40 -25.12
CA ALA A 498 31.40 10.75 -24.66
C ALA A 498 31.35 11.63 -23.40
N LYS A 499 30.48 12.65 -23.40
CA LYS A 499 30.31 13.54 -22.24
C LYS A 499 29.70 12.81 -21.05
N LEU A 500 28.69 11.96 -21.26
CA LEU A 500 28.07 11.19 -20.17
C LEU A 500 29.10 10.29 -19.45
N VAL A 501 29.89 9.52 -20.21
CA VAL A 501 30.93 8.64 -19.66
C VAL A 501 31.96 9.44 -18.87
N TYR A 502 32.45 10.54 -19.47
CA TYR A 502 33.37 11.47 -18.81
C TYR A 502 32.79 12.01 -17.50
N LEU A 503 31.57 12.54 -17.49
CA LEU A 503 30.96 13.16 -16.32
C LEU A 503 30.75 12.16 -15.17
N ILE A 504 30.29 10.95 -15.46
CA ILE A 504 30.15 9.88 -14.46
C ILE A 504 31.53 9.52 -13.90
N SER A 505 32.52 9.25 -14.76
CA SER A 505 33.88 8.92 -14.33
C SER A 505 34.56 10.05 -13.57
N LYS A 506 34.21 11.31 -13.87
CA LYS A 506 34.78 12.47 -13.21
C LYS A 506 34.17 12.68 -11.84
N TRP A 507 32.85 12.76 -11.73
CA TRP A 507 32.16 13.22 -10.51
C TRP A 507 31.75 12.11 -9.54
N THR A 508 31.88 10.83 -9.94
CA THR A 508 31.43 9.70 -9.12
C THR A 508 32.53 8.65 -8.96
N ASN A 509 32.37 7.76 -7.99
CA ASN A 509 33.19 6.56 -7.82
C ASN A 509 32.58 5.34 -8.55
N ILE A 510 31.60 5.57 -9.44
CA ILE A 510 31.09 4.51 -10.31
C ILE A 510 32.23 3.96 -11.15
N GLN A 511 32.25 2.63 -11.23
CA GLN A 511 33.23 1.89 -12.01
C GLN A 511 32.55 1.39 -13.28
N TRP A 512 33.03 1.85 -14.43
CA TRP A 512 32.62 1.26 -15.69
C TRP A 512 33.16 -0.16 -15.79
N SER A 513 32.28 -1.10 -16.11
CA SER A 513 32.68 -2.46 -16.45
C SER A 513 33.07 -2.53 -17.92
N ARG A 514 33.93 -3.49 -18.29
CA ARG A 514 34.20 -3.81 -19.69
C ARG A 514 32.91 -4.04 -20.47
N ASP A 515 32.96 -3.80 -21.77
CA ASP A 515 31.86 -4.14 -22.67
C ASP A 515 31.62 -5.66 -22.69
N LEU A 516 30.34 -6.04 -22.71
CA LEU A 516 29.88 -7.43 -22.63
C LEU A 516 28.93 -7.74 -23.77
N SER A 517 28.89 -8.98 -24.26
CA SER A 517 27.86 -9.38 -25.23
C SER A 517 26.44 -9.13 -24.69
N SER A 518 25.47 -8.91 -25.59
CA SER A 518 24.08 -8.72 -25.16
C SER A 518 23.54 -9.93 -24.39
N SER A 519 23.99 -11.14 -24.73
CA SER A 519 23.73 -12.40 -24.00
C SER A 519 24.25 -12.39 -22.57
N GLU A 520 25.48 -11.92 -22.34
CA GLU A 520 26.04 -11.79 -20.99
C GLU A 520 25.30 -10.72 -20.16
N LEU A 521 24.92 -9.61 -20.80
CA LEU A 521 24.11 -8.56 -20.15
C LEU A 521 22.73 -9.10 -19.77
N ALA A 522 22.06 -9.84 -20.67
CA ALA A 522 20.78 -10.48 -20.38
C ALA A 522 20.89 -11.44 -19.19
N ARG A 523 21.92 -12.28 -19.17
CA ARG A 523 22.17 -13.20 -18.07
C ARG A 523 22.37 -12.46 -16.75
N LYS A 524 23.17 -11.38 -16.73
CA LYS A 524 23.35 -10.54 -15.54
C LYS A 524 22.04 -9.87 -15.11
N TYR A 525 21.27 -9.36 -16.05
CA TYR A 525 19.99 -8.72 -15.79
C TYR A 525 19.04 -9.69 -15.07
N PHE A 526 18.74 -10.84 -15.68
CA PHE A 526 17.72 -11.77 -15.18
C PHE A 526 18.19 -12.74 -14.09
N HIS A 527 19.50 -12.95 -13.89
CA HIS A 527 19.97 -13.86 -12.84
C HIS A 527 20.63 -13.16 -11.65
N HIS A 528 21.18 -11.95 -11.83
CA HIS A 528 21.92 -11.28 -10.77
C HIS A 528 21.21 -10.03 -10.24
N PHE A 529 20.70 -9.17 -11.13
CA PHE A 529 20.12 -7.89 -10.71
C PHE A 529 18.60 -7.96 -10.48
N TYR A 530 17.85 -8.63 -11.36
CA TYR A 530 16.39 -8.64 -11.36
C TYR A 530 15.79 -10.04 -11.63
N PRO A 531 16.03 -11.03 -10.75
CA PRO A 531 15.52 -12.41 -10.93
C PRO A 531 14.00 -12.54 -10.93
N GLU A 532 13.28 -11.58 -10.38
CA GLU A 532 11.82 -11.49 -10.37
C GLU A 532 11.22 -11.00 -11.70
N GLU A 533 12.04 -10.47 -12.61
CA GLU A 533 11.56 -9.83 -13.84
C GLU A 533 11.43 -10.76 -15.04
N GLN A 534 11.22 -12.06 -14.83
CA GLN A 534 11.23 -13.03 -15.94
C GLN A 534 9.92 -13.07 -16.74
N MET A 535 8.76 -12.81 -16.12
CA MET A 535 7.47 -12.91 -16.80
C MET A 535 7.03 -11.56 -17.37
N PRO A 536 6.40 -11.53 -18.55
CA PRO A 536 5.87 -10.29 -19.10
C PRO A 536 4.74 -9.73 -18.22
N ILE A 537 4.60 -8.41 -18.19
CA ILE A 537 3.42 -7.69 -17.71
C ILE A 537 2.69 -7.11 -18.93
N PHE A 538 1.49 -7.60 -19.18
CA PHE A 538 0.61 -7.06 -20.21
C PHE A 538 -0.10 -5.83 -19.68
N THR A 539 -0.02 -4.74 -20.43
CA THR A 539 -0.59 -3.45 -20.06
C THR A 539 -1.76 -3.12 -20.98
N ASN A 540 -2.67 -2.28 -20.50
CA ASN A 540 -3.87 -1.94 -21.24
C ASN A 540 -3.53 -1.23 -22.57
N PRO A 541 -3.81 -1.82 -23.74
CA PRO A 541 -3.59 -1.15 -25.03
C PRO A 541 -4.51 0.06 -25.23
N CYS A 542 -5.67 0.08 -24.59
CA CYS A 542 -6.71 1.10 -24.78
C CYS A 542 -6.44 2.42 -24.08
N SER A 543 -5.59 2.44 -23.05
CA SER A 543 -5.26 3.68 -22.35
C SER A 543 -4.06 4.42 -22.94
N ASP A 544 -3.33 3.82 -23.90
CA ASP A 544 -2.13 4.42 -24.52
C ASP A 544 -2.30 4.46 -26.03
N ARG A 545 -2.33 5.66 -26.62
CA ARG A 545 -2.50 5.84 -28.07
C ARG A 545 -1.37 5.22 -28.90
N ILE A 546 -0.14 5.24 -28.38
CA ILE A 546 1.02 4.64 -29.07
C ILE A 546 0.84 3.13 -29.09
N LEU A 547 0.49 2.53 -27.95
CA LEU A 547 0.22 1.10 -27.88
C LEU A 547 -0.97 0.76 -28.79
N MET A 548 -2.09 1.48 -28.73
CA MET A 548 -3.25 1.25 -29.60
C MET A 548 -2.90 1.29 -31.10
N ASN A 549 -2.06 2.22 -31.53
CA ASN A 549 -1.56 2.30 -32.91
C ASN A 549 -0.73 1.08 -33.32
N LEU A 550 0.05 0.51 -32.39
CA LEU A 550 0.78 -0.75 -32.63
C LEU A 550 -0.18 -1.94 -32.82
N TRP A 551 -1.40 -1.88 -32.25
CA TRP A 551 -2.45 -2.89 -32.41
C TRP A 551 -3.40 -2.59 -33.59
N ASN A 552 -2.95 -1.82 -34.58
CA ASN A 552 -3.72 -1.42 -35.78
C ASN A 552 -4.99 -0.58 -35.49
N GLY A 553 -5.09 0.06 -34.32
CA GLY A 553 -6.21 0.96 -34.04
C GLY A 553 -7.58 0.30 -34.06
N ASN A 554 -7.66 -1.01 -33.78
CA ASN A 554 -8.94 -1.73 -33.79
C ASN A 554 -9.77 -1.34 -32.57
N ASP A 555 -10.65 -0.33 -32.71
CA ASP A 555 -11.50 0.17 -31.62
C ASP A 555 -12.36 -0.91 -30.95
N SER A 556 -12.71 -1.99 -31.69
CA SER A 556 -13.44 -3.15 -31.16
C SER A 556 -12.65 -3.95 -30.11
N LEU A 557 -11.33 -3.79 -30.06
CA LEU A 557 -10.47 -4.46 -29.07
C LEU A 557 -10.82 -3.99 -27.65
N CYS A 558 -11.10 -2.70 -27.48
CA CYS A 558 -11.36 -2.09 -26.18
C CYS A 558 -12.75 -2.43 -25.64
N THR A 559 -13.73 -2.64 -26.53
CA THR A 559 -15.08 -3.08 -26.17
C THR A 559 -15.15 -4.57 -25.85
N THR A 560 -14.17 -5.36 -26.30
CA THR A 560 -14.11 -6.82 -26.08
C THR A 560 -13.63 -7.19 -24.67
N PHE A 561 -12.80 -6.37 -24.00
CA PHE A 561 -12.34 -6.68 -22.64
C PHE A 561 -13.51 -6.83 -21.65
N PRO A 562 -13.37 -7.69 -20.62
CA PRO A 562 -14.39 -7.77 -19.59
C PRO A 562 -14.47 -6.46 -18.80
N GLN A 563 -15.68 -6.07 -18.41
CA GLN A 563 -15.95 -4.88 -17.59
C GLN A 563 -16.03 -5.23 -16.10
N PHE A 564 -16.22 -6.50 -15.75
CA PHE A 564 -16.05 -6.98 -14.38
C PHE A 564 -15.54 -8.42 -14.30
N ILE A 565 -14.96 -8.79 -13.15
CA ILE A 565 -14.39 -10.11 -12.90
C ILE A 565 -14.84 -10.63 -11.54
N ILE A 566 -15.33 -11.88 -11.49
CA ILE A 566 -15.58 -12.61 -10.25
C ILE A 566 -14.28 -13.32 -9.84
N VAL A 567 -13.58 -12.76 -8.85
CA VAL A 567 -12.20 -13.18 -8.53
C VAL A 567 -12.10 -14.36 -7.56
N GLY A 568 -13.20 -14.74 -6.89
CA GLY A 568 -13.20 -15.82 -5.92
C GLY A 568 -13.75 -15.41 -4.54
N PRO A 569 -13.31 -16.10 -3.47
CA PRO A 569 -12.42 -17.27 -3.47
C PRO A 569 -13.12 -18.53 -3.98
N GLN A 570 -12.36 -19.60 -4.13
CA GLN A 570 -12.94 -20.92 -4.44
C GLN A 570 -13.86 -21.41 -3.32
N LYS A 571 -14.88 -22.17 -3.73
CA LYS A 571 -15.85 -22.88 -2.85
C LYS A 571 -16.86 -21.99 -2.13
N THR A 572 -16.99 -20.73 -2.50
CA THR A 572 -17.98 -19.82 -1.90
C THR A 572 -19.30 -19.75 -2.70
N GLY A 573 -19.34 -20.33 -3.90
CA GLY A 573 -20.54 -20.35 -4.77
C GLY A 573 -20.39 -19.57 -6.09
N THR A 574 -19.17 -19.14 -6.43
CA THR A 574 -18.86 -18.33 -7.62
C THR A 574 -19.41 -18.89 -8.94
N THR A 575 -19.48 -20.22 -9.10
CA THR A 575 -20.08 -20.85 -10.30
C THR A 575 -21.60 -20.61 -10.37
N ALA A 576 -22.28 -20.56 -9.24
CA ALA A 576 -23.70 -20.26 -9.19
C ALA A 576 -23.95 -18.81 -9.59
N LEU A 577 -23.20 -17.88 -9.01
CA LEU A 577 -23.25 -16.47 -9.41
C LEU A 577 -23.00 -16.29 -10.90
N HIS A 578 -21.92 -16.88 -11.43
CA HIS A 578 -21.63 -16.87 -12.87
C HIS A 578 -22.83 -17.36 -13.69
N ALA A 579 -23.37 -18.55 -13.39
CA ALA A 579 -24.47 -19.13 -14.16
C ALA A 579 -25.77 -18.30 -14.12
N MET A 580 -26.03 -17.62 -12.99
CA MET A 580 -27.18 -16.72 -12.83
C MET A 580 -26.99 -15.43 -13.63
N LEU A 581 -25.81 -14.81 -13.56
CA LEU A 581 -25.50 -13.60 -14.35
C LEU A 581 -25.48 -13.87 -15.85
N SER A 582 -25.06 -15.05 -16.29
CA SER A 582 -25.11 -15.44 -17.71
C SER A 582 -26.53 -15.53 -18.29
N GLN A 583 -27.59 -15.45 -17.47
CA GLN A 583 -28.97 -15.39 -17.98
C GLN A 583 -29.44 -13.95 -18.26
N HIS A 584 -28.67 -12.93 -17.84
CA HIS A 584 -29.05 -11.54 -18.06
C HIS A 584 -28.72 -11.12 -19.50
N PRO A 585 -29.65 -10.47 -20.23
CA PRO A 585 -29.44 -10.11 -21.64
C PRO A 585 -28.25 -9.15 -21.85
N ASP A 586 -28.04 -8.21 -20.92
CA ASP A 586 -26.94 -7.24 -21.00
C ASP A 586 -25.58 -7.80 -20.53
N LEU A 587 -25.50 -9.08 -20.15
CA LEU A 587 -24.27 -9.69 -19.63
C LEU A 587 -23.83 -10.87 -20.48
N ARG A 588 -22.56 -10.90 -20.85
CA ARG A 588 -21.96 -11.99 -21.63
C ARG A 588 -20.78 -12.61 -20.86
N PRO A 589 -20.86 -13.89 -20.49
CA PRO A 589 -19.74 -14.57 -19.86
C PRO A 589 -18.63 -14.85 -20.89
N SER A 590 -17.41 -15.04 -20.40
CA SER A 590 -16.33 -15.65 -21.18
C SER A 590 -16.75 -17.02 -21.72
N ARG A 591 -16.20 -17.39 -22.89
CA ARG A 591 -16.37 -18.71 -23.51
C ARG A 591 -15.85 -19.80 -22.58
N ALA A 592 -16.54 -20.94 -22.58
CA ALA A 592 -16.11 -22.09 -21.80
C ALA A 592 -14.86 -22.72 -22.41
N ILE A 593 -13.85 -22.99 -21.56
CA ILE A 593 -12.60 -23.63 -21.95
C ILE A 593 -12.68 -25.12 -21.58
N SER A 594 -12.19 -26.01 -22.44
CA SER A 594 -12.29 -27.46 -22.24
C SER A 594 -11.63 -27.96 -20.95
N THR A 595 -10.54 -27.33 -20.51
CA THR A 595 -9.75 -27.74 -19.35
C THR A 595 -10.18 -27.08 -18.04
N THR A 596 -10.69 -25.85 -18.10
CA THR A 596 -11.00 -25.01 -16.92
C THR A 596 -12.48 -24.62 -16.83
N PHE A 597 -13.31 -25.11 -17.75
CA PHE A 597 -14.75 -24.89 -17.83
C PHE A 597 -15.12 -23.41 -17.90
N GLU A 598 -15.86 -22.91 -16.91
CA GLU A 598 -16.24 -21.49 -16.85
C GLU A 598 -15.10 -20.55 -16.44
N GLU A 599 -13.94 -21.08 -16.03
CA GLU A 599 -12.81 -20.26 -15.60
C GLU A 599 -11.79 -20.02 -16.71
N VAL A 600 -11.38 -18.77 -16.92
CA VAL A 600 -10.33 -18.43 -17.89
C VAL A 600 -8.94 -18.64 -17.31
N GLN A 601 -8.76 -18.31 -16.02
CA GLN A 601 -7.51 -18.44 -15.25
C GLN A 601 -6.28 -17.73 -15.85
N PHE A 602 -6.49 -16.77 -16.75
CA PHE A 602 -5.43 -16.03 -17.45
C PHE A 602 -4.42 -15.40 -16.50
N PHE A 603 -4.86 -14.68 -15.46
CA PHE A 603 -3.92 -13.94 -14.60
C PHE A 603 -3.17 -14.83 -13.59
N SER A 604 -3.74 -15.98 -13.19
CA SER A 604 -3.14 -16.89 -12.20
C SER A 604 -2.26 -17.98 -12.81
N ASN A 605 -2.49 -18.37 -14.07
CA ASN A 605 -1.77 -19.47 -14.70
C ASN A 605 -0.72 -18.95 -15.68
N ASN A 606 0.57 -19.17 -15.40
CA ASN A 606 1.68 -18.68 -16.22
C ASN A 606 1.62 -19.19 -17.67
N THR A 607 1.28 -20.46 -17.89
CA THR A 607 1.21 -21.05 -19.24
C THR A 607 0.11 -20.38 -20.07
N ILE A 608 -1.07 -20.20 -19.48
CA ILE A 608 -2.20 -19.53 -20.14
C ILE A 608 -1.87 -18.05 -20.40
N TYR A 609 -1.30 -17.38 -19.39
CA TYR A 609 -0.92 -15.98 -19.48
C TYR A 609 0.05 -15.69 -20.63
N LEU A 610 1.02 -16.58 -20.87
CA LEU A 610 1.99 -16.44 -21.97
C LEU A 610 1.37 -16.54 -23.37
N ASN A 611 0.11 -16.93 -23.51
CA ASN A 611 -0.61 -16.84 -24.78
C ASN A 611 -0.99 -15.39 -25.14
N GLY A 612 -0.80 -14.43 -24.24
CA GLY A 612 -0.91 -12.99 -24.52
C GLY A 612 -2.33 -12.45 -24.52
N ILE A 613 -2.43 -11.14 -24.75
CA ILE A 613 -3.72 -10.40 -24.70
C ILE A 613 -4.68 -10.87 -25.80
N ASN A 614 -4.19 -11.17 -27.01
CA ASN A 614 -5.03 -11.69 -28.09
C ASN A 614 -5.74 -13.00 -27.70
N TRP A 615 -5.02 -13.92 -27.04
CA TRP A 615 -5.64 -15.14 -26.54
C TRP A 615 -6.72 -14.84 -25.50
N TYR A 616 -6.48 -13.88 -24.60
CA TYR A 616 -7.45 -13.49 -23.57
C TYR A 616 -8.71 -12.85 -24.18
N LEU A 617 -8.54 -11.94 -25.15
CA LEU A 617 -9.64 -11.31 -25.88
C LEU A 617 -10.47 -12.32 -26.67
N ASN A 618 -9.84 -13.35 -27.24
CA ASN A 618 -10.53 -14.44 -27.95
C ASN A 618 -11.43 -15.29 -27.03
N GLN A 619 -11.42 -15.07 -25.72
CA GLN A 619 -12.37 -15.70 -24.80
C GLN A 619 -13.69 -14.93 -24.68
N PHE A 620 -13.80 -13.77 -25.33
CA PHE A 620 -14.98 -12.91 -25.27
C PHE A 620 -15.52 -12.64 -26.68
N ASP A 621 -16.82 -12.35 -26.77
CA ASP A 621 -17.45 -11.90 -28.00
C ASP A 621 -17.47 -10.36 -28.02
N PRO A 622 -17.12 -9.70 -29.13
CA PRO A 622 -17.25 -8.26 -29.24
C PRO A 622 -18.74 -7.87 -29.27
N ASP A 623 -19.17 -7.02 -28.34
CA ASP A 623 -20.51 -6.42 -28.33
C ASP A 623 -20.51 -5.11 -27.56
N GLU A 624 -20.99 -4.04 -28.17
CA GLU A 624 -21.10 -2.73 -27.54
C GLU A 624 -22.34 -2.60 -26.65
N GLN A 625 -23.32 -3.49 -26.82
CA GLN A 625 -24.58 -3.43 -26.08
C GLN A 625 -24.55 -4.20 -24.76
N SER A 626 -23.64 -5.17 -24.62
CA SER A 626 -23.51 -6.03 -23.44
C SER A 626 -22.18 -5.83 -22.71
N MET A 627 -22.16 -6.15 -21.43
CA MET A 627 -20.93 -6.21 -20.64
C MET A 627 -20.37 -7.64 -20.63
N ASN A 628 -19.15 -7.79 -21.11
CA ASN A 628 -18.35 -8.99 -20.98
C ASN A 628 -17.87 -9.17 -19.52
N PHE A 629 -17.86 -10.41 -19.05
CA PHE A 629 -17.32 -10.74 -17.74
C PHE A 629 -16.68 -12.12 -17.70
N GLU A 630 -15.74 -12.31 -16.78
CA GLU A 630 -15.19 -13.62 -16.49
C GLU A 630 -15.30 -13.97 -15.00
N LYS A 631 -15.12 -15.24 -14.71
CA LYS A 631 -14.99 -15.75 -13.34
C LYS A 631 -13.74 -16.60 -13.27
N SER A 632 -12.84 -16.31 -12.33
CA SER A 632 -11.68 -17.16 -12.04
C SER A 632 -11.38 -17.11 -10.55
N ALA A 633 -11.85 -18.13 -9.83
CA ALA A 633 -11.80 -18.12 -8.37
C ALA A 633 -10.38 -18.29 -7.79
N THR A 634 -9.42 -18.61 -8.64
CA THR A 634 -7.96 -18.68 -8.36
C THR A 634 -7.29 -17.31 -8.27
N TYR A 635 -8.00 -16.22 -8.60
CA TYR A 635 -7.41 -14.89 -8.55
C TYR A 635 -7.36 -14.33 -7.13
N PHE A 636 -8.37 -14.61 -6.31
CA PHE A 636 -8.58 -14.00 -4.99
C PHE A 636 -7.33 -14.01 -4.10
N ASP A 637 -6.62 -15.14 -4.02
CA ASP A 637 -5.44 -15.37 -3.19
C ASP A 637 -4.11 -15.33 -3.98
N SER A 638 -4.15 -14.89 -5.24
CA SER A 638 -2.98 -14.81 -6.13
C SER A 638 -2.44 -13.39 -6.23
N ALA A 639 -1.36 -13.10 -5.50
CA ALA A 639 -0.67 -11.80 -5.56
C ALA A 639 -0.17 -11.45 -6.98
N VAL A 640 0.21 -12.45 -7.77
CA VAL A 640 0.61 -12.26 -9.18
C VAL A 640 -0.59 -11.86 -10.03
N SER A 641 -1.78 -12.41 -9.77
CA SER A 641 -2.99 -12.04 -10.50
C SER A 641 -3.34 -10.58 -10.29
N ILE A 642 -3.24 -10.07 -9.06
CA ILE A 642 -3.53 -8.66 -8.72
C ILE A 642 -2.64 -7.73 -9.56
N LYS A 643 -1.32 -7.99 -9.60
CA LYS A 643 -0.37 -7.15 -10.36
C LYS A 643 -0.64 -7.18 -11.86
N ARG A 644 -0.88 -8.37 -12.44
CA ARG A 644 -1.16 -8.52 -13.88
C ARG A 644 -2.47 -7.88 -14.28
N LEU A 645 -3.52 -8.09 -13.47
CA LEU A 645 -4.84 -7.54 -13.69
C LEU A 645 -4.83 -6.02 -13.52
N LYS A 646 -4.09 -5.47 -12.55
CA LYS A 646 -3.93 -4.00 -12.40
C LYS A 646 -3.24 -3.38 -13.62
N ALA A 647 -2.23 -4.05 -14.17
CA ALA A 647 -1.51 -3.58 -15.34
C ALA A 647 -2.38 -3.60 -16.60
N LEU A 648 -3.17 -4.66 -16.82
CA LEU A 648 -3.98 -4.83 -18.03
C LEU A 648 -5.35 -4.12 -17.94
N LEU A 649 -6.00 -4.11 -16.78
CA LEU A 649 -7.36 -3.62 -16.57
C LEU A 649 -7.45 -2.79 -15.28
N PRO A 650 -6.83 -1.59 -15.22
CA PRO A 650 -6.71 -0.81 -13.98
C PRO A 650 -8.04 -0.32 -13.39
N ASN A 651 -9.07 -0.18 -14.24
CA ASN A 651 -10.40 0.36 -13.90
C ASN A 651 -11.49 -0.71 -13.79
N ILE A 652 -11.12 -1.99 -13.82
CA ILE A 652 -12.07 -3.11 -13.75
C ILE A 652 -12.87 -3.12 -12.45
N ARG A 653 -14.10 -3.62 -12.51
CA ARG A 653 -14.93 -3.92 -11.34
C ARG A 653 -14.71 -5.37 -10.88
N LEU A 654 -14.59 -5.58 -9.58
CA LEU A 654 -14.19 -6.84 -8.97
C LEU A 654 -15.30 -7.33 -8.05
N ILE A 655 -15.68 -8.60 -8.18
CA ILE A 655 -16.67 -9.23 -7.31
C ILE A 655 -15.99 -10.33 -6.51
N MET A 656 -16.08 -10.22 -5.18
CA MET A 656 -15.58 -11.18 -4.21
C MET A 656 -16.77 -11.77 -3.46
N MET A 657 -16.73 -13.05 -3.11
CA MET A 657 -17.82 -13.66 -2.35
C MET A 657 -17.30 -14.43 -1.16
N LEU A 658 -17.63 -14.00 0.05
CA LEU A 658 -17.08 -14.54 1.30
C LEU A 658 -18.13 -15.42 1.99
N THR A 659 -17.72 -16.59 2.47
CA THR A 659 -18.57 -17.50 3.29
C THR A 659 -17.88 -17.75 4.62
N GLU A 660 -18.40 -18.65 5.45
CA GLU A 660 -17.67 -19.10 6.62
C GLU A 660 -16.34 -19.79 6.20
N PRO A 661 -15.15 -19.33 6.66
CA PRO A 661 -13.85 -19.80 6.21
C PRO A 661 -13.57 -21.26 6.59
N GLY A 662 -14.10 -21.74 7.73
CA GLY A 662 -14.04 -23.15 8.13
C GLY A 662 -14.82 -24.06 7.18
N HIS A 663 -16.07 -23.71 6.86
CA HIS A 663 -16.91 -24.40 5.89
C HIS A 663 -16.32 -24.33 4.48
N ARG A 664 -15.76 -23.19 4.08
CA ARG A 664 -15.04 -23.03 2.81
C ARG A 664 -13.81 -23.96 2.74
N ALA A 665 -13.03 -24.04 3.81
CA ALA A 665 -11.89 -24.95 3.91
C ALA A 665 -12.32 -26.42 3.82
N TYR A 666 -13.38 -26.80 4.54
CA TYR A 666 -13.93 -28.15 4.49
C TYR A 666 -14.49 -28.50 3.10
N SER A 667 -15.18 -27.57 2.47
CA SER A 667 -15.69 -27.72 1.10
C SER A 667 -14.55 -27.89 0.08
N ARG A 668 -13.40 -27.23 0.30
CA ARG A 668 -12.19 -27.41 -0.51
C ARG A 668 -11.59 -28.80 -0.32
N TYR A 669 -11.49 -29.27 0.93
CA TYR A 669 -11.05 -30.63 1.24
C TYR A 669 -11.95 -31.67 0.56
N GLN A 670 -13.27 -31.59 0.76
CA GLN A 670 -14.24 -32.50 0.14
C GLN A 670 -14.18 -32.48 -1.39
N HIS A 671 -13.86 -31.32 -1.98
CA HIS A 671 -13.66 -31.21 -3.41
C HIS A 671 -12.41 -31.97 -3.88
N GLU A 672 -11.32 -31.95 -3.11
CA GLU A 672 -10.09 -32.68 -3.42
C GLU A 672 -10.29 -34.19 -3.27
N ILE A 673 -10.91 -34.65 -2.18
CA ILE A 673 -11.21 -36.07 -1.95
C ILE A 673 -12.11 -36.62 -3.06
N ALA A 674 -13.12 -35.87 -3.50
CA ALA A 674 -13.97 -36.30 -4.61
C ALA A 674 -13.26 -36.41 -5.98
N ARG A 675 -12.02 -35.92 -6.09
CA ARG A 675 -11.25 -35.88 -7.35
C ARG A 675 -9.99 -36.75 -7.31
N THR A 676 -9.67 -37.32 -6.14
CA THR A 676 -8.43 -38.04 -5.89
C THR A 676 -8.73 -39.30 -5.07
N ASN A 677 -7.83 -40.29 -5.09
CA ASN A 677 -7.96 -41.50 -4.27
C ASN A 677 -7.33 -41.33 -2.88
N ARG A 678 -7.37 -40.11 -2.32
CA ARG A 678 -6.77 -39.82 -1.00
C ARG A 678 -7.66 -40.38 0.12
N THR A 679 -7.03 -40.97 1.14
CA THR A 679 -7.71 -41.58 2.29
C THR A 679 -7.63 -40.74 3.57
N ILE A 680 -6.81 -39.69 3.59
CA ILE A 680 -6.63 -38.83 4.77
C ILE A 680 -7.94 -38.16 5.20
N THR A 681 -8.25 -38.24 6.48
CA THR A 681 -9.40 -37.56 7.07
C THR A 681 -9.13 -36.07 7.28
N PHE A 682 -10.19 -35.27 7.38
CA PHE A 682 -10.00 -33.83 7.61
C PHE A 682 -9.39 -33.52 8.99
N ASP A 683 -9.74 -34.30 10.01
CA ASP A 683 -9.17 -34.15 11.36
C ASP A 683 -7.66 -34.45 11.39
N GLU A 684 -7.21 -35.50 10.70
CA GLU A 684 -5.78 -35.81 10.53
C GLU A 684 -5.05 -34.69 9.80
N LEU A 685 -5.65 -34.20 8.71
CA LEU A 685 -5.11 -33.09 7.93
C LEU A 685 -4.90 -31.83 8.78
N LEU A 686 -5.84 -31.49 9.67
CA LEU A 686 -5.72 -30.33 10.56
C LEU A 686 -4.63 -30.53 11.62
N LYS A 687 -4.39 -31.76 12.09
CA LYS A 687 -3.37 -32.07 13.12
C LYS A 687 -1.92 -32.09 12.59
N MET A 688 -1.71 -32.12 11.27
CA MET A 688 -0.38 -32.12 10.65
C MET A 688 0.49 -30.90 11.01
N LYS A 689 1.78 -31.13 11.29
CA LYS A 689 2.75 -30.09 11.69
C LYS A 689 3.60 -29.61 10.50
N HIS A 690 4.08 -28.36 10.58
CA HIS A 690 4.82 -27.64 9.53
C HIS A 690 6.08 -28.31 8.96
N LYS A 691 6.64 -29.33 9.61
CA LYS A 691 7.91 -29.95 9.20
C LYS A 691 7.76 -31.05 8.15
N GLU A 692 6.54 -31.47 7.84
CA GLU A 692 6.27 -32.46 6.81
C GLU A 692 6.07 -31.76 5.47
N ASN A 693 7.07 -31.77 4.59
CA ASN A 693 6.92 -31.30 3.20
C ASN A 693 6.14 -32.32 2.36
N SER A 694 4.98 -32.78 2.88
CA SER A 694 4.12 -33.78 2.26
C SER A 694 3.07 -33.13 1.37
N GLU A 695 2.58 -33.89 0.40
CA GLU A 695 1.45 -33.47 -0.46
C GLU A 695 0.16 -33.22 0.34
N ASP A 696 0.01 -33.82 1.52
CA ASP A 696 -1.11 -33.55 2.43
C ASP A 696 -0.92 -32.23 3.18
N PHE A 697 0.30 -31.88 3.60
CA PHE A 697 0.56 -30.57 4.18
C PHE A 697 0.26 -29.44 3.19
N ARG A 698 0.58 -29.62 1.91
CA ARG A 698 0.19 -28.69 0.83
C ARG A 698 -1.32 -28.59 0.67
N LEU A 699 -2.04 -29.71 0.79
CA LEU A 699 -3.50 -29.73 0.78
C LEU A 699 -4.08 -28.94 1.97
N LYS A 700 -3.54 -29.14 3.18
CA LYS A 700 -3.90 -28.35 4.38
C LYS A 700 -3.76 -26.85 4.09
N GLN A 701 -2.62 -26.42 3.53
CA GLN A 701 -2.40 -25.01 3.18
C GLN A 701 -3.42 -24.50 2.16
N ARG A 702 -3.69 -25.23 1.07
CA ARG A 702 -4.69 -24.85 0.05
C ARG A 702 -6.12 -24.79 0.61
N CYS A 703 -6.43 -25.59 1.63
CA CYS A 703 -7.69 -25.50 2.36
C CYS A 703 -7.74 -24.26 3.25
N LEU A 704 -6.69 -23.98 4.03
CA LEU A 704 -6.71 -22.94 5.05
C LEU A 704 -6.38 -21.53 4.55
N GLN A 705 -5.27 -21.36 3.83
CA GLN A 705 -4.73 -20.03 3.48
C GLN A 705 -5.70 -19.12 2.70
N PRO A 706 -6.51 -19.62 1.75
CA PRO A 706 -7.43 -18.73 1.04
C PRO A 706 -8.63 -18.29 1.90
N GLY A 707 -8.76 -18.83 3.12
CA GLY A 707 -9.69 -18.37 4.16
C GLY A 707 -9.16 -17.19 4.97
N HIS A 708 -7.91 -16.77 4.78
CA HIS A 708 -7.33 -15.54 5.36
C HIS A 708 -7.84 -14.29 4.65
N TYR A 709 -9.17 -14.10 4.63
CA TYR A 709 -9.83 -13.09 3.80
C TYR A 709 -9.30 -11.68 4.03
N ALA A 710 -9.02 -11.30 5.28
CA ALA A 710 -8.50 -9.97 5.59
C ALA A 710 -7.17 -9.67 4.86
N GLU A 711 -6.28 -10.66 4.77
CA GLU A 711 -5.01 -10.51 4.07
C GLU A 711 -5.23 -10.31 2.56
N HIS A 712 -6.05 -11.18 1.96
CA HIS A 712 -6.31 -11.16 0.52
C HIS A 712 -7.07 -9.91 0.10
N VAL A 713 -8.16 -9.56 0.79
CA VAL A 713 -8.95 -8.35 0.52
C VAL A 713 -8.07 -7.10 0.66
N ARG A 714 -7.22 -7.03 1.69
CA ARG A 714 -6.25 -5.92 1.85
C ARG A 714 -5.28 -5.86 0.67
N ASN A 715 -4.80 -7.00 0.17
CA ASN A 715 -3.93 -7.02 -1.00
C ASN A 715 -4.62 -6.48 -2.26
N TRP A 716 -5.92 -6.73 -2.45
CA TRP A 716 -6.68 -6.11 -3.53
C TRP A 716 -6.85 -4.59 -3.33
N LEU A 717 -7.20 -4.16 -2.11
CA LEU A 717 -7.38 -2.74 -1.77
C LEU A 717 -6.11 -1.89 -1.92
N LYS A 718 -4.92 -2.51 -1.89
CA LYS A 718 -3.65 -1.83 -2.21
C LYS A 718 -3.56 -1.34 -3.67
N TYR A 719 -4.24 -2.02 -4.60
CA TYR A 719 -4.14 -1.75 -6.05
C TYR A 719 -5.44 -1.21 -6.65
N PHE A 720 -6.59 -1.48 -6.03
CA PHE A 720 -7.92 -1.09 -6.50
C PHE A 720 -8.64 -0.27 -5.45
N SER A 721 -9.37 0.76 -5.89
CA SER A 721 -10.24 1.53 -5.01
C SER A 721 -11.33 0.64 -4.42
N SER A 722 -11.78 0.92 -3.19
CA SER A 722 -12.90 0.20 -2.60
C SER A 722 -14.17 0.27 -3.45
N LYS A 723 -14.39 1.37 -4.17
CA LYS A 723 -15.52 1.52 -5.10
C LYS A 723 -15.48 0.54 -6.28
N GLN A 724 -14.31 -0.03 -6.60
CA GLN A 724 -14.16 -1.03 -7.65
C GLN A 724 -14.43 -2.46 -7.16
N ILE A 725 -14.59 -2.68 -5.85
CA ILE A 725 -14.74 -4.01 -5.26
C ILE A 725 -16.13 -4.14 -4.66
N TYR A 726 -16.82 -5.24 -4.98
CA TYR A 726 -18.10 -5.60 -4.39
C TYR A 726 -17.97 -6.94 -3.67
N ILE A 727 -18.32 -6.95 -2.38
CA ILE A 727 -18.19 -8.12 -1.51
C ILE A 727 -19.58 -8.70 -1.26
N ILE A 728 -19.80 -9.92 -1.73
CA ILE A 728 -21.03 -10.69 -1.53
C ILE A 728 -20.92 -11.53 -0.27
N ASP A 729 -21.96 -11.46 0.56
CA ASP A 729 -22.22 -12.47 1.59
C ASP A 729 -22.70 -13.78 0.94
N GLY A 730 -21.83 -14.78 0.94
CA GLY A 730 -22.11 -16.07 0.33
C GLY A 730 -23.14 -16.91 1.09
N GLU A 731 -23.35 -16.68 2.39
CA GLU A 731 -24.42 -17.36 3.13
C GLU A 731 -25.78 -16.76 2.78
N ALA A 732 -25.90 -15.43 2.77
CA ALA A 732 -27.11 -14.75 2.29
C ALA A 732 -27.42 -15.13 0.83
N PHE A 733 -26.40 -15.17 -0.03
CA PHE A 733 -26.55 -15.59 -1.43
C PHE A 733 -27.04 -17.04 -1.58
N ARG A 734 -26.57 -17.94 -0.71
CA ARG A 734 -27.03 -19.33 -0.70
C ARG A 734 -28.49 -19.43 -0.27
N GLN A 735 -28.90 -18.63 0.72
CA GLN A 735 -30.26 -18.60 1.26
C GLN A 735 -31.25 -18.00 0.28
N ASP A 736 -30.94 -16.82 -0.26
CA ASP A 736 -31.72 -16.16 -1.30
C ASP A 736 -30.83 -15.25 -2.15
N PRO A 737 -30.49 -15.65 -3.40
CA PRO A 737 -29.64 -14.84 -4.26
C PRO A 737 -30.36 -13.59 -4.81
N ARG A 738 -31.69 -13.50 -4.71
CA ARG A 738 -32.49 -12.47 -5.39
C ARG A 738 -32.12 -11.03 -4.98
N PRO A 739 -32.08 -10.67 -3.67
CA PRO A 739 -31.74 -9.30 -3.27
C PRO A 739 -30.32 -8.90 -3.69
N ILE A 740 -29.39 -9.85 -3.65
CA ILE A 740 -27.99 -9.63 -4.02
C ILE A 740 -27.86 -9.43 -5.52
N LEU A 741 -28.59 -10.21 -6.33
CA LEU A 741 -28.62 -10.02 -7.78
C LEU A 741 -29.26 -8.67 -8.15
N ASP A 742 -30.32 -8.25 -7.46
CA ASP A 742 -30.94 -6.94 -7.69
C ASP A 742 -29.97 -5.80 -7.34
N ASP A 743 -29.33 -5.82 -6.17
CA ASP A 743 -28.34 -4.79 -5.79
C ASP A 743 -27.12 -4.77 -6.72
N LEU A 744 -26.61 -5.95 -7.10
CA LEU A 744 -25.48 -6.05 -8.03
C LEU A 744 -25.84 -5.44 -9.40
N GLN A 745 -27.05 -5.68 -9.90
CA GLN A 745 -27.53 -5.11 -11.18
C GLN A 745 -27.63 -3.59 -11.12
N HIS A 746 -28.23 -3.04 -10.04
CA HIS A 746 -28.56 -1.62 -9.95
C HIS A 746 -27.42 -0.77 -9.41
N SER A 747 -26.84 -1.15 -8.27
CA SER A 747 -25.92 -0.32 -7.51
C SER A 747 -24.49 -0.42 -8.02
N PHE A 748 -24.06 -1.64 -8.40
CA PHE A 748 -22.66 -1.91 -8.72
C PHE A 748 -22.37 -2.04 -10.23
N LEU A 749 -23.16 -2.85 -10.95
CA LEU A 749 -23.00 -3.03 -12.39
C LEU A 749 -23.70 -1.94 -13.20
N GLN A 750 -24.76 -1.34 -12.66
CA GLN A 750 -25.53 -0.27 -13.30
C GLN A 750 -26.04 -0.69 -14.69
N LEU A 751 -26.67 -1.86 -14.76
CA LEU A 751 -27.17 -2.42 -16.03
C LEU A 751 -28.32 -1.56 -16.58
N LYS A 752 -28.39 -1.45 -17.91
CA LYS A 752 -29.41 -0.63 -18.59
C LYS A 752 -30.79 -1.27 -18.50
N ASN A 753 -30.89 -2.58 -18.72
CA ASN A 753 -32.14 -3.33 -18.70
C ASN A 753 -32.27 -4.12 -17.39
N SER A 754 -32.79 -3.50 -16.33
CA SER A 754 -32.98 -4.23 -15.07
C SER A 754 -34.05 -5.33 -15.19
N ARG A 755 -33.66 -6.59 -14.98
CA ARG A 755 -34.62 -7.68 -14.78
C ARG A 755 -34.84 -7.92 -13.31
N LYS A 756 -36.08 -8.18 -12.92
CA LYS A 756 -36.37 -8.65 -11.56
C LYS A 756 -35.64 -9.98 -11.37
N SER A 757 -34.87 -10.12 -10.31
CA SER A 757 -34.18 -11.36 -9.96
C SER A 757 -35.10 -12.60 -9.95
N SER A 758 -36.39 -12.44 -9.63
CA SER A 758 -37.41 -13.50 -9.71
C SER A 758 -37.60 -14.09 -11.12
N GLN A 759 -37.22 -13.35 -12.16
CA GLN A 759 -37.23 -13.79 -13.56
C GLN A 759 -35.93 -14.48 -13.97
N LEU A 760 -34.86 -14.33 -13.18
CA LEU A 760 -33.54 -14.89 -13.45
C LEU A 760 -33.32 -16.22 -12.71
N VAL A 761 -33.90 -16.38 -11.52
CA VAL A 761 -33.65 -17.54 -10.66
C VAL A 761 -34.92 -18.04 -9.96
N ARG A 762 -34.98 -19.36 -9.72
CA ARG A 762 -36.05 -20.01 -8.96
C ARG A 762 -35.51 -21.10 -8.04
N PHE A 763 -36.07 -21.23 -6.84
CA PHE A 763 -35.70 -22.30 -5.92
C PHE A 763 -36.17 -23.67 -6.44
N ASN A 764 -35.28 -24.67 -6.39
CA ASN A 764 -35.61 -26.05 -6.71
C ASN A 764 -35.52 -26.92 -5.45
N ARG A 765 -36.67 -27.41 -4.98
CA ARG A 765 -36.76 -28.23 -3.76
C ARG A 765 -35.93 -29.52 -3.82
N LYS A 766 -35.89 -30.19 -4.98
CA LYS A 766 -35.13 -31.45 -5.15
C LYS A 766 -33.62 -31.21 -5.12
N LYS A 767 -33.16 -30.09 -5.69
CA LYS A 767 -31.74 -29.71 -5.65
C LYS A 767 -31.35 -29.11 -4.29
N GLY A 768 -32.29 -28.46 -3.60
CA GLY A 768 -32.04 -27.72 -2.37
C GLY A 768 -31.37 -26.36 -2.58
N PHE A 769 -31.36 -25.85 -3.82
CA PHE A 769 -30.70 -24.60 -4.19
C PHE A 769 -31.51 -23.82 -5.23
N PHE A 770 -31.23 -22.53 -5.36
CA PHE A 770 -31.70 -21.70 -6.47
C PHE A 770 -31.03 -22.09 -7.79
N CYS A 771 -31.82 -22.13 -8.84
CA CYS A 771 -31.38 -22.49 -10.19
C CYS A 771 -31.72 -21.38 -11.19
N PRO A 772 -30.84 -21.10 -12.17
CA PRO A 772 -31.11 -20.11 -13.20
C PRO A 772 -32.27 -20.53 -14.12
N ILE A 773 -33.00 -19.52 -14.59
CA ILE A 773 -34.10 -19.63 -15.56
C ILE A 773 -33.57 -19.18 -16.92
N SER A 774 -33.63 -20.06 -17.91
CA SER A 774 -33.23 -19.74 -19.29
C SER A 774 -34.31 -18.95 -20.04
N SER A 775 -33.92 -18.25 -21.11
CA SER A 775 -34.80 -17.51 -22.03
C SER A 775 -35.96 -18.35 -22.58
N LYS A 776 -35.80 -19.67 -22.73
CA LYS A 776 -36.88 -20.60 -23.12
C LYS A 776 -37.76 -21.09 -21.95
N HIS A 777 -37.72 -20.41 -20.80
CA HIS A 777 -38.38 -20.78 -19.54
C HIS A 777 -38.03 -22.17 -18.99
N ARG A 778 -36.94 -22.77 -19.48
CA ARG A 778 -36.38 -24.01 -18.94
C ARG A 778 -35.48 -23.68 -17.75
N PHE A 779 -35.76 -24.25 -16.59
CA PHE A 779 -34.93 -24.11 -15.39
C PHE A 779 -33.82 -25.16 -15.41
N ARG A 780 -32.55 -24.74 -15.39
CA ARG A 780 -31.39 -25.65 -15.42
C ARG A 780 -30.56 -25.46 -14.17
N CYS A 781 -30.66 -26.41 -13.24
CA CYS A 781 -29.81 -26.42 -12.06
C CYS A 781 -28.36 -26.74 -12.40
N LEU A 782 -27.44 -26.28 -11.56
CA LEU A 782 -26.02 -26.64 -11.67
C LEU A 782 -25.83 -28.16 -11.51
N GLY A 783 -24.77 -28.68 -12.12
CA GLY A 783 -24.43 -30.10 -12.11
C GLY A 783 -24.17 -30.69 -10.71
N ASN A 784 -24.00 -32.01 -10.66
CA ASN A 784 -23.84 -32.76 -9.40
C ASN A 784 -22.58 -32.40 -8.61
N SER A 785 -21.57 -31.82 -9.26
CA SER A 785 -20.37 -31.31 -8.60
C SER A 785 -20.58 -30.04 -7.77
N LYS A 786 -21.75 -29.39 -7.90
CA LYS A 786 -22.12 -28.15 -7.19
C LYS A 786 -23.25 -28.46 -6.20
N GLY A 787 -23.06 -28.09 -4.93
CA GLY A 787 -23.97 -28.46 -3.84
C GLY A 787 -23.91 -29.95 -3.49
N ARG A 788 -22.70 -30.55 -3.45
CA ARG A 788 -22.51 -31.94 -3.04
C ARG A 788 -23.01 -32.13 -1.60
N SER A 789 -23.70 -33.23 -1.36
CA SER A 789 -23.92 -33.73 -0.01
C SER A 789 -22.68 -34.52 0.41
N TYR A 790 -22.07 -34.14 1.51
CA TYR A 790 -20.95 -34.84 2.13
C TYR A 790 -21.19 -34.91 3.63
N GLN A 791 -20.45 -35.81 4.30
CA GLN A 791 -20.55 -35.96 5.75
C GLN A 791 -20.36 -34.61 6.43
N PRO A 792 -21.13 -34.30 7.49
CA PRO A 792 -20.90 -33.10 8.28
C PRO A 792 -19.48 -33.11 8.86
N MET A 793 -18.85 -31.92 8.91
CA MET A 793 -17.58 -31.73 9.59
C MET A 793 -17.73 -32.09 11.08
N SER A 794 -16.73 -32.78 11.64
CA SER A 794 -16.68 -33.15 13.06
C SER A 794 -16.70 -31.91 13.96
N SER A 795 -17.22 -32.06 15.18
CA SER A 795 -17.23 -30.99 16.18
C SER A 795 -15.81 -30.50 16.50
N GLN A 796 -14.85 -31.43 16.64
CA GLN A 796 -13.45 -31.13 16.89
C GLN A 796 -12.82 -30.28 15.76
N SER A 797 -13.01 -30.67 14.49
CA SER A 797 -12.54 -29.88 13.34
C SER A 797 -13.18 -28.49 13.30
N ARG A 798 -14.47 -28.38 13.61
CA ARG A 798 -15.19 -27.10 13.61
C ARG A 798 -14.65 -26.15 14.69
N GLU A 799 -14.44 -26.64 15.90
CA GLU A 799 -13.87 -25.87 17.01
C GLU A 799 -12.45 -25.41 16.68
N TYR A 800 -11.61 -26.32 16.14
CA TYR A 800 -10.26 -25.99 15.69
C TYR A 800 -10.28 -24.83 14.68
N LEU A 801 -11.13 -24.91 13.65
CA LEU A 801 -11.20 -23.88 12.60
C LEU A 801 -11.78 -22.56 13.09
N THR A 802 -12.75 -22.61 14.01
CA THR A 802 -13.31 -21.42 14.67
C THR A 802 -12.20 -20.68 15.41
N ASN A 803 -11.41 -21.39 16.21
CA ASN A 803 -10.28 -20.82 16.94
C ASN A 803 -9.17 -20.34 15.99
N TYR A 804 -8.86 -21.11 14.95
CA TYR A 804 -7.84 -20.77 13.95
C TYR A 804 -8.15 -19.46 13.21
N TYR A 805 -9.40 -19.25 12.77
CA TYR A 805 -9.79 -18.05 12.01
C TYR A 805 -10.24 -16.87 12.88
N LEU A 806 -10.38 -17.03 14.20
CA LEU A 806 -10.90 -16.01 15.09
C LEU A 806 -10.17 -14.65 14.92
N SER A 807 -8.83 -14.67 14.96
CA SER A 807 -8.02 -13.46 14.77
C SER A 807 -8.17 -12.88 13.36
N HIS A 808 -8.16 -13.73 12.33
CA HIS A 808 -8.33 -13.32 10.93
C HIS A 808 -9.70 -12.66 10.68
N ASN A 809 -10.76 -13.17 11.29
CA ASN A 809 -12.12 -12.64 11.17
C ASN A 809 -12.26 -11.29 11.87
N ARG A 810 -11.66 -11.12 13.06
CA ARG A 810 -11.62 -9.81 13.74
C ARG A 810 -10.96 -8.73 12.88
N ILE A 811 -9.84 -9.08 12.25
CA ILE A 811 -9.14 -8.17 11.33
C ILE A 811 -9.98 -7.90 10.08
N LEU A 812 -10.70 -8.90 9.56
CA LEU A 812 -11.60 -8.71 8.42
C LEU A 812 -12.74 -7.75 8.76
N ILE A 813 -13.41 -7.92 9.89
CA ILE A 813 -14.52 -7.06 10.32
C ILE A 813 -14.05 -5.61 10.43
N LYS A 814 -12.91 -5.37 11.08
CA LYS A 814 -12.31 -4.04 11.17
C LYS A 814 -12.04 -3.48 9.76
N LEU A 815 -11.35 -4.24 8.91
CA LEU A 815 -11.04 -3.83 7.54
C LEU A 815 -12.30 -3.50 6.72
N LEU A 816 -13.38 -4.28 6.85
CA LEU A 816 -14.61 -4.03 6.12
C LEU A 816 -15.31 -2.75 6.60
N ARG A 817 -15.32 -2.49 7.91
CA ARG A 817 -15.85 -1.25 8.49
C ARG A 817 -15.04 -0.03 8.04
N ASP A 818 -13.71 -0.11 8.10
CA ASP A 818 -12.81 1.00 7.72
C ASP A 818 -13.04 1.46 6.27
N TYR A 819 -13.47 0.54 5.39
CA TYR A 819 -13.75 0.81 3.98
C TYR A 819 -15.26 0.91 3.65
N ASN A 820 -16.14 1.00 4.67
CA ASN A 820 -17.60 1.12 4.53
C ASN A 820 -18.28 -0.02 3.74
N TYR A 821 -17.81 -1.26 3.90
CA TYR A 821 -18.50 -2.43 3.39
C TYR A 821 -19.51 -2.97 4.39
N SER A 822 -20.64 -3.49 3.89
CA SER A 822 -21.56 -4.30 4.68
C SER A 822 -20.84 -5.55 5.19
N LEU A 823 -21.07 -5.88 6.47
CA LEU A 823 -20.49 -7.08 7.06
C LEU A 823 -21.25 -8.31 6.56
N PRO A 824 -20.57 -9.32 6.02
CA PRO A 824 -21.21 -10.59 5.71
C PRO A 824 -21.74 -11.25 6.98
N SER A 825 -22.85 -11.99 6.89
CA SER A 825 -23.43 -12.78 8.00
C SER A 825 -22.42 -13.73 8.63
N CYS A 826 -21.42 -14.19 7.85
CA CYS A 826 -20.33 -15.00 8.36
C CYS A 826 -19.43 -14.17 9.31
N ALA A 827 -19.19 -12.89 9.04
CA ALA A 827 -18.40 -11.98 9.87
C ALA A 827 -19.17 -11.47 11.11
N GLU A 828 -20.50 -11.38 11.07
CA GLU A 828 -21.33 -10.84 12.17
C GLU A 828 -21.62 -11.80 13.34
N GLY A 829 -21.25 -13.08 13.28
CA GLY A 829 -21.39 -13.99 14.44
C GLY A 829 -22.25 -15.25 14.23
N ARG A 830 -22.40 -15.76 13.01
CA ARG A 830 -22.79 -17.18 12.79
C ARG A 830 -21.60 -18.14 12.72
N MET A 831 -20.40 -17.64 13.03
CA MET A 831 -19.17 -18.41 13.18
C MET A 831 -18.98 -18.89 14.61
N GLY A 832 -19.53 -20.05 14.95
CA GLY A 832 -19.04 -20.87 16.06
C GLY A 832 -19.25 -20.34 17.49
N TYR A 833 -20.35 -19.66 17.79
CA TYR A 833 -20.80 -19.49 19.18
C TYR A 833 -21.78 -20.63 19.55
N PRO A 834 -21.40 -21.56 20.43
CA PRO A 834 -22.39 -22.33 21.18
C PRO A 834 -23.03 -21.37 22.20
N ASN A 835 -24.32 -21.06 22.02
CA ASN A 835 -25.19 -20.46 23.04
C ASN A 835 -24.66 -19.22 23.81
N GLU A 836 -24.28 -18.15 23.11
CA GLU A 836 -24.19 -16.82 23.74
C GLU A 836 -24.92 -15.79 22.85
N ARG A 837 -26.24 -15.69 23.01
CA ARG A 837 -26.99 -14.49 22.60
C ARG A 837 -26.97 -13.51 23.75
N TYR A 838 -25.93 -12.68 23.84
CA TYR A 838 -25.97 -11.42 24.59
C TYR A 838 -24.93 -10.47 23.96
N GLU A 839 -25.39 -9.46 23.22
CA GLU A 839 -24.55 -8.29 22.97
C GLU A 839 -24.46 -7.50 24.29
N PRO A 840 -23.27 -7.04 24.71
CA PRO A 840 -23.09 -6.34 25.96
C PRO A 840 -23.88 -5.02 26.00
N THR A 841 -24.65 -4.83 27.06
CA THR A 841 -25.35 -3.59 27.41
C THR A 841 -24.36 -2.42 27.41
N THR A 842 -24.58 -1.41 26.58
CA THR A 842 -23.68 -0.23 26.50
C THR A 842 -23.93 0.66 27.72
N ILE A 843 -22.93 0.78 28.61
CA ILE A 843 -22.95 1.73 29.73
C ILE A 843 -22.49 3.09 29.17
N ALA A 844 -23.44 3.99 28.91
CA ALA A 844 -23.12 5.41 28.79
C ALA A 844 -22.81 5.92 30.21
N ALA A 845 -21.53 6.13 30.52
CA ALA A 845 -21.13 6.68 31.81
C ALA A 845 -21.68 8.11 31.93
N MET A 846 -22.51 8.35 32.96
CA MET A 846 -22.89 9.70 33.35
C MET A 846 -21.69 10.42 33.95
N ASP A 847 -21.60 11.72 33.68
CA ASP A 847 -20.69 12.64 34.35
C ASP A 847 -20.85 12.54 35.87
N GLN A 848 -19.75 12.26 36.58
CA GLN A 848 -19.79 11.95 38.02
C GLN A 848 -20.10 13.18 38.89
N ASP A 849 -20.13 14.37 38.29
CA ASP A 849 -20.31 15.66 38.97
C ASP A 849 -21.77 16.17 39.00
N ASP A 850 -22.71 15.51 38.32
CA ASP A 850 -24.12 15.93 38.28
C ASP A 850 -24.92 15.42 39.50
N LYS A 851 -25.17 16.30 40.48
CA LYS A 851 -25.86 15.97 41.76
C LYS A 851 -27.39 15.78 41.64
N ARG A 852 -27.98 15.82 40.44
CA ARG A 852 -29.43 15.72 40.23
C ARG A 852 -29.89 14.26 40.10
N LEU A 853 -31.04 13.94 40.70
CA LEU A 853 -31.66 12.60 40.55
C LEU A 853 -32.16 12.41 39.11
N PRO A 854 -31.94 11.23 38.50
CA PRO A 854 -32.32 10.96 37.11
C PRO A 854 -33.82 10.63 36.99
N LEU A 855 -34.68 11.60 37.34
CA LEU A 855 -36.13 11.43 37.29
C LEU A 855 -36.63 11.33 35.85
N ILE A 856 -37.58 10.43 35.59
CA ILE A 856 -38.20 10.26 34.27
C ILE A 856 -39.31 11.31 34.14
N THR A 857 -39.08 12.34 33.33
CA THR A 857 -40.01 13.49 33.17
C THR A 857 -40.94 13.36 31.97
N GLY A 858 -40.72 12.37 31.09
CA GLY A 858 -41.56 12.13 29.93
C GLY A 858 -41.38 10.74 29.34
N LEU A 859 -42.42 10.22 28.72
CA LEU A 859 -42.45 8.92 28.06
C LEU A 859 -42.85 9.09 26.60
N TYR A 860 -42.08 8.46 25.71
CA TYR A 860 -42.34 8.39 24.27
C TYR A 860 -42.59 6.94 23.85
N ASP A 861 -43.13 6.75 22.65
CA ASP A 861 -43.45 5.43 22.10
C ASP A 861 -42.23 4.50 22.02
N ASP A 862 -41.04 5.07 21.85
CA ASP A 862 -39.75 4.39 21.62
C ASP A 862 -38.69 4.76 22.68
N GLY A 863 -39.02 5.50 23.74
CA GLY A 863 -38.01 6.01 24.67
C GLY A 863 -38.51 6.89 25.82
N PHE A 864 -37.58 7.59 26.49
CA PHE A 864 -37.80 8.30 27.75
C PHE A 864 -37.12 9.67 27.77
N LEU A 865 -37.73 10.65 28.43
CA LEU A 865 -37.13 11.95 28.76
C LEU A 865 -36.70 11.94 30.23
N ILE A 866 -35.46 12.36 30.49
CA ILE A 866 -34.88 12.39 31.83
C ILE A 866 -34.69 13.85 32.27
N ALA A 867 -34.98 14.16 33.53
CA ALA A 867 -34.87 15.50 34.09
C ALA A 867 -33.47 16.10 33.83
N GLY A 868 -33.44 17.24 33.13
CA GLY A 868 -32.20 17.94 32.81
C GLY A 868 -31.33 17.30 31.73
N ARG A 869 -31.87 16.37 30.93
CA ARG A 869 -31.12 15.62 29.89
C ARG A 869 -31.92 15.46 28.60
N ASP A 870 -31.20 15.08 27.54
CA ASP A 870 -31.78 14.72 26.25
C ASP A 870 -32.55 13.39 26.31
N ARG A 871 -33.48 13.22 25.36
CA ARG A 871 -34.31 12.02 25.20
C ARG A 871 -33.45 10.79 24.92
N ILE A 872 -33.66 9.72 25.68
CA ILE A 872 -33.03 8.41 25.48
C ILE A 872 -34.00 7.53 24.68
N VAL A 873 -33.53 6.99 23.57
CA VAL A 873 -34.31 6.06 22.72
C VAL A 873 -33.95 4.62 23.09
N GLY A 874 -34.96 3.77 23.27
CA GLY A 874 -34.85 2.36 23.63
C GLY A 874 -35.26 2.06 25.07
N ALA A 875 -35.17 0.78 25.46
CA ALA A 875 -35.36 0.36 26.84
C ALA A 875 -34.19 0.83 27.71
N ILE A 876 -34.45 1.11 28.98
CA ILE A 876 -33.46 1.64 29.94
C ILE A 876 -33.47 0.87 31.26
N PHE A 877 -32.31 0.82 31.92
CA PHE A 877 -32.15 0.34 33.28
C PHE A 877 -31.70 1.52 34.15
N SER A 878 -32.50 1.87 35.14
CA SER A 878 -32.33 3.05 35.99
C SER A 878 -31.86 2.66 37.39
N PHE A 879 -30.76 3.28 37.79
CA PHE A 879 -30.15 3.25 39.11
C PHE A 879 -30.42 4.58 39.82
N PRO A 880 -30.31 4.65 41.16
CA PRO A 880 -30.59 5.88 41.91
C PRO A 880 -29.85 7.14 41.44
N ARG A 881 -28.69 6.99 40.76
CA ARG A 881 -27.89 8.11 40.23
C ARG A 881 -27.45 7.93 38.78
N GLN A 882 -27.83 6.84 38.12
CA GLN A 882 -27.34 6.49 36.78
C GLN A 882 -28.42 5.84 35.95
N ILE A 883 -28.41 6.04 34.64
CA ILE A 883 -29.28 5.32 33.71
C ILE A 883 -28.39 4.71 32.63
N VAL A 884 -28.66 3.46 32.29
CA VAL A 884 -28.00 2.76 31.18
C VAL A 884 -29.06 2.29 30.19
N CYS A 885 -28.69 2.18 28.91
CA CYS A 885 -29.56 1.55 27.93
C CYS A 885 -29.68 0.06 28.25
N TRP A 886 -30.88 -0.49 28.26
CA TRP A 886 -31.14 -1.90 28.55
C TRP A 886 -31.41 -2.66 27.24
N ASN A 887 -30.70 -3.76 27.02
CA ASN A 887 -30.70 -4.46 25.73
C ASN A 887 -31.93 -5.37 25.57
N VAL A 888 -33.13 -4.77 25.55
CA VAL A 888 -34.43 -5.43 25.42
C VAL A 888 -35.23 -4.69 24.34
N PHE A 889 -35.57 -5.39 23.25
CA PHE A 889 -36.27 -4.82 22.08
C PHE A 889 -37.76 -5.17 22.00
N SER A 890 -38.21 -6.14 22.80
CA SER A 890 -39.62 -6.46 23.02
C SER A 890 -39.85 -6.94 24.46
N PRO A 891 -41.08 -6.86 25.01
CA PRO A 891 -41.40 -7.30 26.37
C PRO A 891 -41.06 -8.78 26.63
N GLU A 892 -41.13 -9.64 25.61
CA GLU A 892 -40.79 -11.06 25.71
C GLU A 892 -39.28 -11.30 25.93
N GLN A 893 -38.44 -10.29 25.65
CA GLN A 893 -37.01 -10.35 25.91
C GLN A 893 -36.64 -9.94 27.34
N ILE A 894 -37.63 -9.59 28.18
CA ILE A 894 -37.44 -9.42 29.62
C ILE A 894 -37.36 -10.80 30.28
N THR A 895 -36.20 -11.43 30.18
CA THR A 895 -35.92 -12.78 30.72
C THR A 895 -35.08 -12.70 32.01
N PRO A 896 -34.95 -13.78 32.80
CA PRO A 896 -34.04 -13.85 33.94
C PRO A 896 -32.62 -13.37 33.64
N GLU A 897 -32.09 -13.73 32.47
CA GLU A 897 -30.75 -13.35 32.03
C GLU A 897 -30.63 -11.83 31.78
N SER A 898 -31.71 -11.20 31.28
CA SER A 898 -31.72 -9.75 31.01
C SER A 898 -31.74 -8.92 32.30
N LEU A 899 -32.13 -9.55 33.41
CA LEU A 899 -32.23 -9.00 34.76
C LEU A 899 -31.11 -9.50 35.69
N ALA A 900 -30.16 -10.29 35.18
CA ALA A 900 -29.09 -10.91 35.98
C ALA A 900 -28.22 -9.91 36.76
N LEU A 901 -28.21 -8.64 36.33
CA LEU A 901 -27.53 -7.56 37.05
C LEU A 901 -28.03 -7.40 38.50
N LEU A 902 -29.30 -7.72 38.77
CA LEU A 902 -29.89 -7.65 40.11
C LEU A 902 -29.26 -8.65 41.10
N GLU A 903 -28.58 -9.70 40.63
CA GLU A 903 -27.88 -10.65 41.50
C GLU A 903 -26.55 -10.11 42.03
N VAL A 904 -25.89 -9.25 41.25
CA VAL A 904 -24.53 -8.81 41.51
C VAL A 904 -24.45 -7.38 42.05
N ILE A 905 -25.56 -6.63 42.01
CA ILE A 905 -25.56 -5.21 42.38
C ILE A 905 -25.55 -4.98 43.89
N GLN A 906 -24.72 -4.04 44.33
CA GLN A 906 -24.58 -3.59 45.72
C GLN A 906 -24.57 -2.05 45.77
N PRO A 907 -25.30 -1.41 46.70
CA PRO A 907 -26.19 -2.01 47.69
C PRO A 907 -27.42 -2.64 47.03
N ARG A 908 -27.86 -3.77 47.59
CA ARG A 908 -29.00 -4.52 47.09
C ARG A 908 -30.26 -3.64 47.10
N PRO A 909 -31.02 -3.56 45.99
CA PRO A 909 -32.25 -2.77 45.94
C PRO A 909 -33.21 -3.16 47.05
N GLU A 910 -33.83 -2.16 47.67
CA GLU A 910 -35.01 -2.39 48.51
C GLU A 910 -36.20 -2.81 47.65
N ILE A 911 -36.32 -2.16 46.49
CA ILE A 911 -37.39 -2.40 45.52
C ILE A 911 -36.88 -2.28 44.08
N PHE A 912 -37.31 -3.21 43.22
CA PHE A 912 -37.10 -3.17 41.78
C PHE A 912 -38.42 -2.92 41.06
N VAL A 913 -38.50 -1.87 40.24
CA VAL A 913 -39.69 -1.52 39.47
C VAL A 913 -39.50 -1.89 38.01
N LEU A 914 -40.36 -2.75 37.47
CA LEU A 914 -40.31 -3.19 36.08
C LEU A 914 -41.47 -2.59 35.29
N GLY A 915 -41.15 -1.74 34.31
CA GLY A 915 -42.07 -1.27 33.28
C GLY A 915 -42.03 -2.17 32.05
N PHE A 916 -43.14 -2.85 31.74
CA PHE A 916 -43.20 -3.85 30.66
C PHE A 916 -43.82 -3.33 29.34
N GLY A 917 -43.94 -2.02 29.18
CA GLY A 917 -44.55 -1.34 28.04
C GLY A 917 -46.04 -1.07 28.25
N ALA A 918 -46.82 -1.16 27.17
CA ALA A 918 -48.27 -0.97 27.21
C ALA A 918 -49.00 -2.00 28.09
N ARG A 919 -50.21 -1.67 28.57
CA ARG A 919 -51.05 -2.55 29.42
C ARG A 919 -51.36 -3.93 28.80
N THR A 920 -51.27 -4.05 27.48
CA THR A 920 -51.51 -5.28 26.72
C THR A 920 -50.36 -6.29 26.79
N ASN A 921 -49.15 -5.83 27.12
CA ASN A 921 -47.96 -6.66 27.18
C ASN A 921 -47.98 -7.51 28.45
N LYS A 922 -47.37 -8.69 28.40
CA LYS A 922 -47.26 -9.60 29.55
C LYS A 922 -45.81 -9.97 29.82
N VAL A 923 -45.40 -9.90 31.07
CA VAL A 923 -44.09 -10.41 31.51
C VAL A 923 -44.16 -11.94 31.60
N LEU A 924 -43.10 -12.61 31.14
CA LEU A 924 -43.01 -14.07 31.17
C LEU A 924 -43.10 -14.61 32.61
N PRO A 925 -43.85 -15.70 32.86
CA PRO A 925 -43.97 -16.30 34.20
C PRO A 925 -42.61 -16.69 34.83
N GLU A 926 -41.65 -17.07 33.99
CA GLU A 926 -40.27 -17.44 34.40
C GLU A 926 -39.53 -16.24 35.00
N THR A 927 -39.70 -15.05 34.42
CA THR A 927 -39.13 -13.79 34.92
C THR A 927 -39.70 -13.41 36.28
N ILE A 928 -41.01 -13.59 36.48
CA ILE A 928 -41.66 -13.34 37.78
C ILE A 928 -41.13 -14.32 38.84
N LYS A 929 -40.99 -15.60 38.48
CA LYS A 929 -40.42 -16.63 39.35
C LYS A 929 -38.97 -16.31 39.73
N TYR A 930 -38.20 -15.78 38.78
CA TYR A 930 -36.83 -15.33 38.99
C TYR A 930 -36.75 -14.12 39.93
N LEU A 931 -37.54 -13.06 39.72
CA LEU A 931 -37.56 -11.91 40.63
C LEU A 931 -37.93 -12.30 42.08
N ARG A 932 -38.84 -13.28 42.25
CA ARG A 932 -39.14 -13.86 43.58
C ARG A 932 -37.94 -14.61 44.18
N SER A 933 -37.19 -15.36 43.37
CA SER A 933 -36.02 -16.11 43.86
C SER A 933 -34.91 -15.17 44.34
N LEU A 934 -34.82 -13.96 43.77
CA LEU A 934 -33.85 -12.96 44.19
C LEU A 934 -34.11 -12.41 45.58
N LYS A 935 -35.28 -12.61 46.22
CA LYS A 935 -35.66 -12.05 47.54
C LYS A 935 -35.53 -10.52 47.63
N ILE A 936 -35.85 -9.81 46.56
CA ILE A 936 -35.91 -8.34 46.47
C ILE A 936 -37.40 -7.97 46.35
N GLY A 937 -37.85 -6.88 46.98
CA GLY A 937 -39.21 -6.38 46.74
C GLY A 937 -39.33 -5.95 45.27
N PHE A 938 -40.40 -6.29 44.56
CA PHE A 938 -40.52 -5.86 43.17
C PHE A 938 -41.95 -5.51 42.80
N GLU A 939 -42.10 -4.54 41.91
CA GLU A 939 -43.37 -4.16 41.30
C GLU A 939 -43.27 -4.27 39.79
N ILE A 940 -44.28 -4.87 39.17
CA ILE A 940 -44.39 -5.03 37.73
C ILE A 940 -45.62 -4.24 37.30
N LEU A 941 -45.40 -3.15 36.58
CA LEU A 941 -46.44 -2.18 36.23
C LEU A 941 -46.34 -1.81 34.75
N PRO A 942 -47.43 -1.35 34.12
CA PRO A 942 -47.35 -0.66 32.84
C PRO A 942 -46.33 0.48 32.93
N THR A 943 -45.53 0.71 31.88
CA THR A 943 -44.36 1.58 31.96
C THR A 943 -44.68 3.00 32.46
N THR A 944 -45.82 3.56 32.11
CA THR A 944 -46.29 4.86 32.63
C THR A 944 -46.34 4.90 34.16
N GLN A 945 -47.01 3.92 34.76
CA GLN A 945 -47.16 3.80 36.22
C GLN A 945 -45.84 3.41 36.89
N ALA A 946 -45.02 2.60 36.20
CA ALA A 946 -43.71 2.19 36.66
C ALA A 946 -42.76 3.40 36.80
N CYS A 947 -42.76 4.33 35.84
CA CYS A 947 -41.96 5.55 35.90
C CYS A 947 -42.39 6.48 37.06
N GLU A 948 -43.70 6.65 37.27
CA GLU A 948 -44.24 7.45 38.39
C GLU A 948 -43.83 6.86 39.74
N THR A 949 -44.02 5.54 39.90
CA THR A 949 -43.65 4.81 41.13
C THR A 949 -42.17 4.92 41.41
N TYR A 950 -41.33 4.74 40.39
CA TYR A 950 -39.88 4.86 40.53
C TYR A 950 -39.44 6.28 40.91
N ASN A 951 -39.99 7.31 40.27
CA ASN A 951 -39.68 8.70 40.59
C ASN A 951 -40.09 9.05 42.03
N PHE A 952 -41.24 8.55 42.49
CA PHE A 952 -41.70 8.72 43.87
C PHE A 952 -40.72 8.07 44.85
N LEU A 953 -40.33 6.81 44.60
CA LEU A 953 -39.37 6.08 45.45
C LEU A 953 -38.01 6.77 45.50
N LEU A 954 -37.50 7.28 44.38
CA LEU A 954 -36.26 8.05 44.35
C LEU A 954 -36.37 9.38 45.10
N SER A 955 -37.51 10.07 44.98
CA SER A 955 -37.74 11.34 45.67
C SER A 955 -37.85 11.17 47.19
N ASP A 956 -38.32 10.00 47.64
CA ASP A 956 -38.36 9.59 49.05
C ASP A 956 -37.02 9.01 49.56
N ASN A 957 -35.93 9.18 48.80
CA ASN A 957 -34.59 8.67 49.10
C ASN A 957 -34.52 7.14 49.32
N ARG A 958 -35.47 6.38 48.75
CA ARG A 958 -35.43 4.92 48.81
C ARG A 958 -34.45 4.37 47.79
N LEU A 959 -33.82 3.24 48.16
CA LEU A 959 -32.88 2.55 47.29
C LEU A 959 -33.63 1.72 46.22
N ALA A 960 -34.24 2.42 45.27
CA ALA A 960 -35.04 1.85 44.19
C ALA A 960 -34.26 1.73 42.87
N TYR A 961 -34.46 0.63 42.17
CA TYR A 961 -33.88 0.33 40.86
C TYR A 961 -35.02 0.05 39.89
N ALA A 962 -34.84 0.29 38.60
CA ALA A 962 -35.90 0.02 37.64
C ALA A 962 -35.39 -0.44 36.27
N GLY A 963 -36.19 -1.25 35.58
CA GLY A 963 -36.03 -1.55 34.17
C GLY A 963 -37.29 -1.09 33.43
N PHE A 964 -37.15 -0.26 32.40
CA PHE A 964 -38.28 0.27 31.65
C PHE A 964 -38.17 -0.08 30.17
N PHE A 965 -39.19 -0.76 29.69
CA PHE A 965 -39.46 -0.95 28.27
C PHE A 965 -40.43 0.14 27.78
N PRO A 966 -40.21 0.81 26.63
CA PRO A 966 -41.09 1.88 26.14
C PRO A 966 -42.48 1.35 25.73
N GLN A 967 -43.40 2.23 25.32
CA GLN A 967 -44.81 1.81 25.10
C GLN A 967 -44.97 0.79 23.98
N ASN A 968 -44.18 0.89 22.90
CA ASN A 968 -44.31 0.05 21.71
C ASN A 968 -43.03 -0.76 21.43
N ASP A 969 -43.20 -1.87 20.69
CA ASP A 969 -42.09 -2.70 20.22
C ASP A 969 -41.13 -1.92 19.31
N LEU A 970 -39.83 -2.11 19.50
CA LEU A 970 -38.80 -1.40 18.74
C LEU A 970 -38.51 -2.04 17.36
N VAL A 971 -39.35 -3.00 16.94
CA VAL A 971 -39.07 -3.93 15.83
C VAL A 971 -39.19 -3.28 14.44
N ASP A 972 -39.95 -2.19 14.27
CA ASP A 972 -40.22 -1.58 12.96
C ASP A 972 -39.52 -0.22 12.70
N GLN A 973 -38.66 0.24 13.62
CA GLN A 973 -38.01 1.56 13.54
C GLN A 973 -36.48 1.54 13.36
N SER A 974 -35.93 0.44 12.85
CA SER A 974 -34.50 0.31 12.54
C SER A 974 -34.01 1.28 11.43
N TYR A 975 -34.92 1.99 10.75
CA TYR A 975 -34.62 3.11 9.85
C TYR A 975 -34.64 4.48 10.55
N GLY A 976 -35.47 4.63 11.59
CA GLY A 976 -35.61 5.86 12.39
C GLY A 976 -34.45 6.06 13.37
N LEU A 977 -34.03 4.99 14.06
CA LEU A 977 -32.91 5.03 15.01
C LEU A 977 -31.60 5.43 14.33
N ARG A 978 -31.34 4.90 13.12
CA ARG A 978 -30.15 5.25 12.31
C ARG A 978 -30.17 6.71 11.87
N LYS A 979 -31.35 7.29 11.62
CA LYS A 979 -31.53 8.68 11.21
C LYS A 979 -31.49 9.66 12.40
N ALA A 980 -31.87 9.22 13.59
CA ALA A 980 -31.74 9.97 14.84
C ALA A 980 -30.27 10.02 15.32
N LEU A 981 -29.57 8.88 15.28
CA LEU A 981 -28.12 8.79 15.54
C LEU A 981 -27.28 9.60 14.54
N ALA A 982 -27.71 9.68 13.28
CA ALA A 982 -27.06 10.52 12.27
C ALA A 982 -27.39 12.03 12.40
N ARG A 983 -28.48 12.39 13.09
CA ARG A 983 -28.89 13.80 13.29
C ARG A 983 -28.26 14.45 14.53
N SER A 984 -27.79 13.67 15.51
CA SER A 984 -27.02 14.20 16.65
C SER A 984 -25.54 14.43 16.34
N GLN A 985 -25.03 14.00 15.18
CA GLN A 985 -23.64 14.23 14.72
C GLN A 985 -23.42 15.61 14.06
N LEU A 986 -24.34 16.57 14.22
CA LEU A 986 -24.24 17.92 13.64
C LEU A 986 -23.83 19.02 14.63
N TYR A 987 -23.30 18.67 15.79
CA TYR A 987 -22.58 19.60 16.66
C TYR A 987 -21.24 18.99 17.08
N GLU A 988 -20.20 19.24 16.27
CA GLU A 988 -18.83 19.23 16.75
C GLU A 988 -18.64 20.44 17.68
N LYS A 989 -18.33 20.19 18.95
CA LYS A 989 -17.27 20.89 19.70
C LYS A 989 -17.04 20.22 21.06
N ASP A 990 -15.76 20.08 21.38
CA ASP A 990 -15.15 19.71 22.67
C ASP A 990 -15.08 18.20 22.99
N GLU A 991 -14.09 17.53 22.40
CA GLU A 991 -13.50 16.29 22.94
C GLU A 991 -12.42 16.64 23.97
N GLU A 992 -12.77 16.56 25.26
CA GLU A 992 -11.82 16.21 26.30
C GLU A 992 -12.59 15.46 27.41
N TYR A 993 -11.99 14.40 27.96
CA TYR A 993 -12.47 13.53 29.06
C TYR A 993 -13.45 12.37 28.73
N ILE A 994 -12.92 11.14 28.66
CA ILE A 994 -13.20 10.00 29.57
C ILE A 994 -12.50 8.72 29.05
N LYS A 995 -11.61 8.14 29.86
CA LYS A 995 -10.93 6.85 29.63
C LYS A 995 -11.91 5.68 29.74
N THR A 996 -12.08 4.92 28.67
CA THR A 996 -12.96 3.73 28.57
C THR A 996 -12.33 2.41 29.07
N ASP A 997 -11.07 2.42 29.51
CA ASP A 997 -10.37 1.18 29.90
C ASP A 997 -10.78 0.61 31.28
N MET A 998 -11.36 1.40 32.19
CA MET A 998 -11.80 0.87 33.51
C MET A 998 -13.18 0.18 33.49
N LEU A 999 -14.00 0.42 32.46
CA LEU A 999 -15.39 -0.06 32.41
C LEU A 999 -15.51 -1.48 31.84
N LYS A 1000 -14.62 -1.86 30.92
CA LYS A 1000 -14.58 -3.20 30.31
C LYS A 1000 -14.15 -4.27 31.32
N ASP A 1001 -13.15 -3.94 32.13
CA ASP A 1001 -12.66 -4.83 33.19
C ASP A 1001 -13.73 -5.02 34.27
N THR A 1002 -14.48 -3.99 34.62
CA THR A 1002 -15.55 -4.09 35.63
C THR A 1002 -16.69 -5.01 35.17
N TYR A 1003 -17.09 -4.95 33.89
CA TYR A 1003 -18.16 -5.81 33.34
C TYR A 1003 -17.72 -7.28 33.17
N GLU A 1004 -16.49 -7.52 32.71
CA GLU A 1004 -15.94 -8.89 32.65
C GLU A 1004 -15.71 -9.49 34.04
N ILE A 1005 -15.29 -8.69 35.03
CA ILE A 1005 -15.17 -9.13 36.44
C ILE A 1005 -16.55 -9.48 37.02
N MET A 1006 -17.60 -8.72 36.72
CA MET A 1006 -18.98 -8.99 37.19
C MET A 1006 -19.56 -10.27 36.58
N ILE A 1007 -19.37 -10.51 35.27
CA ILE A 1007 -19.82 -11.74 34.59
C ILE A 1007 -19.05 -12.96 35.11
N LYS A 1008 -17.75 -12.79 35.37
CA LYS A 1008 -16.91 -13.86 35.95
C LYS A 1008 -17.34 -14.19 37.39
N ALA A 1009 -17.64 -13.19 38.22
CA ALA A 1009 -18.13 -13.39 39.59
C ALA A 1009 -19.52 -14.06 39.64
N HIS A 1010 -20.41 -13.73 38.70
CA HIS A 1010 -21.73 -14.36 38.53
C HIS A 1010 -21.60 -15.83 38.11
N ARG A 1011 -20.72 -16.15 37.15
CA ARG A 1011 -20.43 -17.55 36.75
C ARG A 1011 -19.79 -18.37 37.88
N GLU A 1012 -19.08 -17.73 38.81
CA GLU A 1012 -18.38 -18.38 39.93
C GLU A 1012 -19.14 -18.39 41.28
N ARG A 1013 -20.33 -17.77 41.39
CA ARG A 1013 -21.11 -17.60 42.65
C ARG A 1013 -20.29 -17.02 43.82
N LYS A 1014 -19.38 -16.08 43.57
CA LYS A 1014 -18.60 -15.40 44.62
C LYS A 1014 -19.26 -14.06 45.02
N LEU A 1015 -19.40 -13.83 46.33
CA LEU A 1015 -19.88 -12.56 46.90
C LEU A 1015 -18.89 -11.43 46.59
N LEU A 1016 -19.35 -10.36 45.95
CA LEU A 1016 -18.62 -9.09 45.82
C LEU A 1016 -18.93 -8.22 47.06
N ARG A 1017 -17.91 -7.89 47.87
CA ARG A 1017 -18.06 -6.88 48.94
C ARG A 1017 -18.00 -5.47 48.32
N PRO A 1018 -18.80 -4.52 48.81
CA PRO A 1018 -18.77 -3.15 48.31
C PRO A 1018 -17.45 -2.46 48.71
N TYR A 1019 -16.93 -1.63 47.81
CA TYR A 1019 -15.97 -0.59 48.15
C TYR A 1019 -16.70 0.48 48.98
N SER A 1020 -16.41 0.59 50.28
CA SER A 1020 -16.85 1.72 51.10
C SER A 1020 -15.88 2.89 50.93
N PRO A 1021 -16.35 4.11 50.61
CA PRO A 1021 -15.51 5.29 50.51
C PRO A 1021 -15.31 5.93 51.89
N LEU A 1022 -14.64 5.23 52.81
CA LEU A 1022 -14.22 5.75 54.11
C LEU A 1022 -12.97 4.96 54.55
N GLU A 1023 -11.79 5.53 54.31
CA GLU A 1023 -10.55 5.45 55.14
C GLU A 1023 -9.27 5.76 54.33
N GLN A 1024 -9.20 6.98 53.84
CA GLN A 1024 -8.03 7.85 53.82
C GLN A 1024 -8.62 9.25 53.58
N ARG A 1025 -8.67 10.19 54.53
CA ARG A 1025 -7.76 10.49 55.62
C ARG A 1025 -8.51 11.30 56.67
N GLN A 1026 -8.64 10.78 57.88
CA GLN A 1026 -8.69 11.51 59.14
C GLN A 1026 -8.88 10.52 60.29
N SER A 1027 -7.83 10.25 61.04
CA SER A 1027 -7.74 10.86 62.35
C SER A 1027 -6.26 11.08 62.59
N SER A 1028 -5.82 12.29 62.83
CA SER A 1028 -6.08 12.97 64.09
C SER A 1028 -5.35 14.31 63.95
N GLN A 1029 -5.79 15.37 64.61
CA GLN A 1029 -5.43 15.64 66.00
C GLN A 1029 -6.26 16.86 66.45
N GLN A 1030 -6.71 16.97 67.70
CA GLN A 1030 -5.82 16.92 68.87
C GLN A 1030 -6.62 16.71 70.18
N GLU A 1031 -6.06 15.92 71.10
CA GLU A 1031 -6.23 16.11 72.54
C GLU A 1031 -5.62 17.46 72.97
N GLU A 1032 -6.42 18.20 73.72
CA GLU A 1032 -6.14 19.06 74.89
C GLU A 1032 -4.78 19.73 75.15
N ASN A 1033 -4.92 21.03 75.45
CA ASN A 1033 -4.32 21.84 76.52
C ASN A 1033 -3.47 23.06 76.13
N ASP A 1034 -4.03 24.18 76.58
CA ASP A 1034 -3.54 25.53 76.82
C ASP A 1034 -2.05 25.70 77.17
N THR A 1035 -1.46 26.75 76.59
CA THR A 1035 -0.78 27.92 77.21
C THR A 1035 0.08 28.57 76.10
N HIS A 1036 0.16 29.87 75.82
CA HIS A 1036 -0.12 31.10 76.56
C HIS A 1036 -0.13 32.30 75.57
N VAL A 1037 -1.01 33.29 75.83
CA VAL A 1037 -0.74 34.75 75.90
C VAL A 1037 -0.58 35.61 74.61
N GLN A 1038 -1.57 36.50 74.47
CA GLN A 1038 -1.57 37.93 74.05
C GLN A 1038 -1.12 38.35 72.64
N SER A 1039 -2.06 38.88 71.83
CA SER A 1039 -2.24 40.32 71.52
C SER A 1039 -1.50 40.71 70.21
N VAL A 1040 -1.95 41.59 69.30
CA VAL A 1040 -2.97 42.64 69.31
C VAL A 1040 -3.14 43.18 67.86
N ILE A 1041 -4.37 43.59 67.50
CA ILE A 1041 -4.78 44.64 66.50
C ILE A 1041 -4.49 44.40 64.99
N GLY A 1042 -5.42 44.58 64.04
CA GLY A 1042 -6.80 45.07 64.12
C GLY A 1042 -7.51 45.20 62.75
N THR A 1043 -8.84 45.23 62.84
CA THR A 1043 -9.86 45.94 62.01
C THR A 1043 -9.96 45.63 60.50
N ARG A 1044 -10.99 44.90 59.98
CA ARG A 1044 -12.45 45.23 59.76
C ARG A 1044 -12.71 46.40 58.78
N PRO A 1045 -13.89 46.50 58.11
CA PRO A 1045 -14.76 45.49 57.47
C PRO A 1045 -15.62 46.04 56.26
N THR A 1046 -16.69 45.29 55.88
CA THR A 1046 -18.03 45.73 55.34
C THR A 1046 -18.12 46.25 53.89
N GLU A 1047 -19.19 46.19 53.10
CA GLU A 1047 -20.55 45.59 53.09
C GLU A 1047 -21.21 45.90 51.72
N LYS A 1048 -22.32 45.19 51.40
CA LYS A 1048 -23.55 45.66 50.67
C LYS A 1048 -23.58 45.90 49.13
N ARG A 1049 -24.48 45.09 48.51
CA ARG A 1049 -25.48 45.33 47.42
C ARG A 1049 -25.95 46.80 47.18
N PRO A 1050 -26.81 47.10 46.17
CA PRO A 1050 -26.85 46.73 44.73
C PRO A 1050 -27.27 47.94 43.81
N SER A 1051 -27.49 47.67 42.51
CA SER A 1051 -28.58 48.22 41.66
C SER A 1051 -28.33 49.34 40.61
N ILE A 1052 -28.86 49.05 39.40
CA ILE A 1052 -29.54 49.91 38.40
C ILE A 1052 -28.75 50.60 37.26
N LYS A 1053 -29.11 50.12 36.05
CA LYS A 1053 -29.24 50.69 34.68
C LYS A 1053 -28.93 52.18 34.43
N GLN A 1054 -28.26 52.45 33.30
CA GLN A 1054 -28.72 53.18 32.09
C GLN A 1054 -27.48 53.54 31.25
N ASP A 1055 -27.34 53.02 30.04
CA ASP A 1055 -27.79 53.56 28.74
C ASP A 1055 -26.82 54.57 28.09
N ASN A 1056 -26.60 54.30 26.80
CA ASN A 1056 -26.22 55.17 25.68
C ASN A 1056 -24.74 55.39 25.32
N ASP A 1057 -24.49 54.95 24.07
CA ASP A 1057 -23.80 55.63 22.97
C ASP A 1057 -22.31 55.97 23.15
N ASP A 1058 -21.45 55.81 22.16
CA ASP A 1058 -21.63 55.94 20.73
C ASP A 1058 -20.43 55.30 20.01
N ARG A 1059 -20.66 54.78 18.79
CA ARG A 1059 -19.82 54.90 17.58
C ARG A 1059 -18.30 54.57 17.66
N THR A 1060 -17.68 53.86 16.73
CA THR A 1060 -17.88 53.78 15.28
C THR A 1060 -16.91 52.75 14.69
N ASP A 1061 -17.37 52.03 13.65
CA ASP A 1061 -16.70 51.72 12.37
C ASP A 1061 -15.25 51.17 12.35
N LYS A 1062 -14.82 50.26 11.47
CA LYS A 1062 -15.42 49.39 10.45
C LYS A 1062 -14.24 48.60 9.85
N GLN A 1063 -14.51 47.35 9.45
CA GLN A 1063 -13.96 46.66 8.27
C GLN A 1063 -12.44 46.67 7.99
N LYS A 1064 -11.80 45.50 8.20
CA LYS A 1064 -11.33 44.63 7.11
C LYS A 1064 -10.94 43.25 7.62
#